data_AF-A0A9P1CLX0-F1
#
_entry.id   AF-A0A9P1CLX0-F1
#
_cell.length_a   1.000
_cell.length_b   1.000
_cell.length_c   1.000
_cell.angle_alpha   90.00
_cell.angle_beta   90.00
_cell.angle_gamma   90.00
#
_symmetry.space_group_name_H-M   'P 1'
#
loop_
_entity.id
_entity.type
_entity.pdbx_description
1 polymer ?
#
loop_
_entity_poly.entity_id
_entity_poly.type
_entity_poly.pdbx_seq_one_letter_code
_entity_poly.pdbx_strand_id
1 'polypeptide(L)'
;MKAAHAARKVQSCLENLEQRKLDQVGCTAALSECRKVTAWQLAAQLLCQIDLLGLKPDAVTYGAGVSCYGRAAQWERSLALFNRAQQQQIQSLDSRLGSGSEMPSWLVLPSIITYSALTSALGRGGQWTLAVALYDMIRAEPVTLNEVFCEAMITACSLGNAWEAALHFLFAMPGLGLQRNEVTYNAAIGAVEGTPHWQLATLLLEQMAREMVPSTISYQAVMSGCSKAQAWQVAVHVFSRLDPAHLSDGCWAAAISAYHQGSQWRSALQMASQVLGPKSCGAVMAGCGQQGRWHFVVALLEKMLWRQISVNNSHFQAAISACRSWHWSLWLFQKSQECQINLGAATLSMALSTFRSGSQWEMALMCLAQCDGSDGTVHCSNVASIVLALGEASQWQHGLEMLQVDVRVANAAITACARGGQWQQALAIFQHLHDLGRADATSLSAAINACGTWQFAVGLLEISQKTTLQLSIESFNSAITTCKDAWERALSFLLRLKSAQLTPDEITCGALVSSCENATAWQVALNVFWEVQPEIAGIASTHCFDSLNRVLVKAEKWQASLQVIEAMLQQRLIPNGMHVASTSKAMQGLRPAAAARLLRTALRWWKLQDEMGEMGGRSLRSLHVPQILQQAACDLKVLAWRPGILAIAKAPDRSSERILEQLRDCVQSVDPNLAHFTSVSRLDFPTSGVLIVAHGGPNSVAANFLQAQFASRLVKKQYLCLVQGESLGPAGSRGEISQPLLITSVTSRNGPSARVEPNNLGQDALTRYEVLEHFVNDQQDVMYMRVMPVTGRMHQIRAHFACIGRPLVGDRTYNEFSQNLKTRLFLHCHRMELHDLDLQGLVVEEPLPQDLQDILEQMREKKRWLLPRQFLVNVVCLLHCCIGSGYVYSCIRICLLNQIC
;
A
#
# COMPACT_ATOMS: atom_id res chain seq x y z
N MET A 1 42.55 10.18 -7.91
CA MET A 1 44.02 10.06 -7.78
C MET A 1 44.59 8.66 -8.07
N LYS A 2 44.16 7.58 -7.40
CA LYS A 2 44.72 6.22 -7.61
C LYS A 2 44.59 5.71 -9.06
N ALA A 3 43.46 5.97 -9.73
CA ALA A 3 43.26 5.63 -11.15
C ALA A 3 44.18 6.40 -12.10
N ALA A 4 44.44 7.68 -11.84
CA ALA A 4 45.35 8.50 -12.63
C ALA A 4 46.83 8.10 -12.45
N HIS A 5 47.18 7.50 -11.30
CA HIS A 5 48.51 6.94 -11.07
C HIS A 5 48.69 5.60 -11.80
N ALA A 6 47.68 4.72 -11.77
CA ALA A 6 47.67 3.48 -12.54
C ALA A 6 47.71 3.75 -14.05
N ALA A 7 46.90 4.70 -14.55
CA ALA A 7 46.92 5.10 -15.95
C ALA A 7 48.29 5.61 -16.39
N ARG A 8 48.97 6.44 -15.59
CA ARG A 8 50.35 6.91 -15.88
C ARG A 8 51.38 5.78 -15.91
N LYS A 9 51.31 4.81 -14.99
CA LYS A 9 52.20 3.64 -15.01
C LYS A 9 51.94 2.72 -16.20
N VAL A 10 50.67 2.51 -16.57
CA VAL A 10 50.29 1.74 -17.76
C VAL A 10 50.81 2.44 -19.01
N GLN A 11 50.62 3.74 -19.13
CA GLN A 11 51.06 4.54 -20.27
C GLN A 11 52.60 4.57 -20.38
N SER A 12 53.31 4.73 -19.27
CA SER A 12 54.78 4.58 -19.24
C SER A 12 55.24 3.17 -19.63
N CYS A 13 54.48 2.12 -19.27
CA CYS A 13 54.78 0.76 -19.67
C CYS A 13 54.52 0.52 -21.16
N LEU A 14 53.45 1.10 -21.73
CA LEU A 14 53.13 1.06 -23.16
C LEU A 14 54.21 1.80 -23.99
N GLU A 15 54.62 3.00 -23.55
CA GLU A 15 55.69 3.78 -24.20
C GLU A 15 57.05 3.05 -24.19
N ASN A 16 57.36 2.34 -23.10
CA ASN A 16 58.57 1.54 -22.99
C ASN A 16 58.51 0.22 -23.81
N LEU A 17 57.33 -0.36 -23.99
CA LEU A 17 57.09 -1.53 -24.86
C LEU A 17 57.31 -1.19 -26.33
N GLU A 18 56.85 -0.02 -26.78
CA GLU A 18 57.06 0.48 -28.15
C GLU A 18 58.55 0.73 -28.45
N GLN A 19 59.34 1.10 -27.44
CA GLN A 19 60.80 1.30 -27.56
C GLN A 19 61.63 0.01 -27.46
N ARG A 20 61.01 -1.19 -27.39
CA ARG A 20 61.66 -2.51 -27.23
C ARG A 20 62.64 -2.61 -26.05
N LYS A 21 62.43 -1.84 -24.98
CA LYS A 21 63.39 -1.68 -23.88
C LYS A 21 63.04 -2.44 -22.59
N LEU A 22 62.11 -3.40 -22.60
CA LEU A 22 61.64 -3.98 -21.32
C LEU A 22 61.29 -5.47 -21.34
N ASP A 23 61.56 -6.07 -20.16
CA ASP A 23 61.36 -7.45 -19.75
C ASP A 23 59.93 -7.72 -19.24
N GLN A 24 59.52 -8.99 -19.36
CA GLN A 24 58.23 -9.56 -18.94
C GLN A 24 57.73 -9.12 -17.55
N VAL A 25 58.65 -8.86 -16.61
CA VAL A 25 58.38 -8.41 -15.22
C VAL A 25 57.68 -7.04 -15.16
N GLY A 26 57.98 -6.14 -16.12
CA GLY A 26 57.36 -4.82 -16.18
C GLY A 26 55.87 -4.89 -16.55
N CYS A 27 55.50 -5.79 -17.46
CA CYS A 27 54.12 -6.05 -17.84
C CYS A 27 53.30 -6.63 -16.68
N THR A 28 53.88 -7.56 -15.91
CA THR A 28 53.22 -8.14 -14.72
C THR A 28 52.99 -7.08 -13.64
N ALA A 29 53.97 -6.18 -13.42
CA ALA A 29 53.83 -5.07 -12.48
C ALA A 29 52.73 -4.08 -12.89
N ALA A 30 52.65 -3.70 -14.17
CA ALA A 30 51.60 -2.83 -14.70
C ALA A 30 50.21 -3.47 -14.57
N LEU A 31 50.07 -4.76 -14.91
CA LEU A 31 48.81 -5.49 -14.73
C LEU A 31 48.42 -5.64 -13.25
N SER A 32 49.39 -5.77 -12.35
CA SER A 32 49.11 -5.82 -10.90
C SER A 32 48.58 -4.49 -10.35
N GLU A 33 48.99 -3.35 -10.94
CA GLU A 33 48.46 -2.02 -10.61
C GLU A 33 47.08 -1.81 -11.23
N CYS A 34 46.85 -2.26 -12.47
CA CYS A 34 45.49 -2.32 -13.06
C CYS A 34 44.52 -3.13 -12.19
N ARG A 35 44.99 -4.26 -11.65
CA ARG A 35 44.22 -5.11 -10.72
C ARG A 35 43.83 -4.37 -9.42
N LYS A 36 44.63 -3.43 -8.92
CA LYS A 36 44.31 -2.63 -7.73
C LYS A 36 43.24 -1.56 -8.00
N VAL A 37 43.20 -1.03 -9.21
CA VAL A 37 42.29 0.08 -9.58
C VAL A 37 41.12 -0.36 -10.46
N THR A 38 40.95 -1.67 -10.70
CA THR A 38 39.86 -2.24 -11.51
C THR A 38 39.72 -1.65 -12.91
N ALA A 39 40.83 -1.15 -13.48
CA ALA A 39 40.88 -0.52 -14.79
C ALA A 39 41.01 -1.59 -15.89
N TRP A 40 39.94 -2.33 -16.13
CA TRP A 40 39.95 -3.49 -17.04
C TRP A 40 40.20 -3.11 -18.51
N GLN A 41 39.82 -1.92 -18.94
CA GLN A 41 40.04 -1.43 -20.32
C GLN A 41 41.53 -1.24 -20.61
N LEU A 42 42.26 -0.66 -19.67
CA LEU A 42 43.71 -0.47 -19.76
C LEU A 42 44.46 -1.82 -19.71
N ALA A 43 43.98 -2.76 -18.89
CA ALA A 43 44.50 -4.13 -18.86
C ALA A 43 44.29 -4.87 -20.19
N ALA A 44 43.14 -4.66 -20.85
CA ALA A 44 42.86 -5.24 -22.17
C ALA A 44 43.77 -4.67 -23.27
N GLN A 45 44.03 -3.36 -23.24
CA GLN A 45 44.97 -2.71 -24.16
C GLN A 45 46.39 -3.23 -23.98
N LEU A 46 46.86 -3.37 -22.74
CA LEU A 46 48.17 -3.94 -22.42
C LEU A 46 48.30 -5.40 -22.89
N LEU A 47 47.31 -6.25 -22.64
CA LEU A 47 47.33 -7.65 -23.07
C LEU A 47 47.32 -7.77 -24.60
N CYS A 48 46.57 -6.92 -25.31
CA CYS A 48 46.56 -6.88 -26.77
C CYS A 48 47.91 -6.46 -27.35
N GLN A 49 48.59 -5.48 -26.74
CA GLN A 49 49.92 -5.07 -27.19
C GLN A 49 51.01 -6.12 -26.91
N ILE A 50 50.92 -6.86 -25.79
CA ILE A 50 51.83 -7.98 -25.50
C ILE A 50 51.74 -9.06 -26.58
N ASP A 51 50.52 -9.37 -27.05
CA ASP A 51 50.29 -10.33 -28.13
C ASP A 51 50.84 -9.84 -29.48
N LEU A 52 50.65 -8.55 -29.81
CA LEU A 52 51.12 -7.95 -31.06
C LEU A 52 52.66 -7.92 -31.16
N LEU A 53 53.36 -7.87 -30.02
CA LEU A 53 54.82 -7.87 -29.96
C LEU A 53 55.43 -9.27 -29.92
N GLY A 54 54.62 -10.33 -29.91
CA GLY A 54 55.07 -11.73 -29.92
C GLY A 54 55.71 -12.20 -28.61
N LEU A 55 55.52 -11.48 -27.51
CA LEU A 55 55.99 -11.87 -26.19
C LEU A 55 55.06 -12.95 -25.62
N LYS A 56 55.59 -14.13 -25.25
CA LYS A 56 54.80 -15.22 -24.66
C LYS A 56 54.55 -14.94 -23.17
N PRO A 57 53.31 -14.64 -22.74
CA PRO A 57 53.03 -14.33 -21.34
C PRO A 57 53.15 -15.58 -20.47
N ASP A 58 53.64 -15.43 -19.25
CA ASP A 58 53.71 -16.47 -18.23
C ASP A 58 52.40 -16.62 -17.46
N ALA A 59 52.25 -17.73 -16.74
CA ALA A 59 51.08 -18.02 -15.92
C ALA A 59 50.75 -16.91 -14.90
N VAL A 60 51.75 -16.18 -14.40
CA VAL A 60 51.55 -15.06 -13.46
C VAL A 60 50.93 -13.85 -14.17
N THR A 61 51.35 -13.56 -15.40
CA THR A 61 50.79 -12.48 -16.25
C THR A 61 49.34 -12.78 -16.64
N TYR A 62 49.04 -14.02 -17.06
CA TYR A 62 47.65 -14.43 -17.31
C TYR A 62 46.80 -14.40 -16.03
N GLY A 63 47.30 -14.88 -14.90
CA GLY A 63 46.60 -14.84 -13.61
C GLY A 63 46.30 -13.41 -13.14
N ALA A 64 47.22 -12.47 -13.34
CA ALA A 64 46.99 -11.05 -13.05
C ALA A 64 45.92 -10.43 -13.95
N GLY A 65 45.89 -10.80 -15.25
CA GLY A 65 44.86 -10.37 -16.21
C GLY A 65 43.47 -10.92 -15.88
N VAL A 66 43.35 -12.23 -15.65
CA VAL A 66 42.13 -12.93 -15.20
C VAL A 66 41.60 -12.30 -13.91
N SER A 67 42.47 -12.07 -12.92
CA SER A 67 42.09 -11.41 -11.66
C SER A 67 41.62 -9.96 -11.85
N CYS A 68 42.22 -9.22 -12.79
CA CYS A 68 41.79 -7.85 -13.13
C CYS A 68 40.39 -7.84 -13.75
N TYR A 69 40.11 -8.74 -14.70
CA TYR A 69 38.77 -8.89 -15.30
C TYR A 69 37.74 -9.37 -14.28
N GLY A 70 38.12 -10.31 -13.40
CA GLY A 70 37.26 -10.80 -12.32
C GLY A 70 36.85 -9.72 -11.33
N ARG A 71 37.77 -8.84 -10.92
CA ARG A 71 37.43 -7.71 -10.03
C ARG A 71 36.49 -6.69 -10.66
N ALA A 72 36.49 -6.58 -12.00
CA ALA A 72 35.58 -5.73 -12.76
C ALA A 72 34.26 -6.43 -13.14
N ALA A 73 33.98 -7.63 -12.61
CA ALA A 73 32.80 -8.46 -12.91
C ALA A 73 32.64 -8.83 -14.40
N GLN A 74 33.72 -8.81 -15.19
CA GLN A 74 33.75 -9.18 -16.60
C GLN A 74 34.16 -10.65 -16.77
N TRP A 75 33.31 -11.58 -16.32
CA TRP A 75 33.64 -13.01 -16.26
C TRP A 75 33.83 -13.66 -17.65
N GLU A 76 33.06 -13.24 -18.67
CA GLU A 76 33.17 -13.75 -20.05
C GLU A 76 34.56 -13.49 -20.64
N ARG A 77 35.10 -12.29 -20.41
CA ARG A 77 36.44 -11.91 -20.89
C ARG A 77 37.54 -12.62 -20.11
N SER A 78 37.32 -12.87 -18.82
CA SER A 78 38.19 -13.68 -17.99
C SER A 78 38.28 -15.13 -18.48
N LEU A 79 37.13 -15.72 -18.85
CA LEU A 79 37.04 -17.07 -19.41
C LEU A 79 37.64 -17.13 -20.82
N ALA A 80 37.39 -16.13 -21.66
CA ALA A 80 37.98 -16.02 -22.99
C ALA A 80 39.51 -15.92 -22.94
N LEU A 81 40.07 -15.15 -22.00
CA LEU A 81 41.52 -15.06 -21.79
C LEU A 81 42.11 -16.40 -21.33
N PHE A 82 41.41 -17.13 -20.45
CA PHE A 82 41.82 -18.45 -20.00
C PHE A 82 41.80 -19.49 -21.13
N ASN A 83 40.72 -19.56 -21.90
CA ASN A 83 40.61 -20.46 -23.06
C ASN A 83 41.67 -20.16 -24.12
N ARG A 84 41.99 -18.87 -24.31
CA ARG A 84 43.06 -18.44 -25.22
C ARG A 84 44.45 -18.90 -24.74
N ALA A 85 44.72 -18.83 -23.45
CA ALA A 85 45.96 -19.36 -22.87
C ALA A 85 46.07 -20.88 -23.08
N GLN A 86 44.96 -21.62 -22.92
CA GLN A 86 44.90 -23.06 -23.16
C GLN A 86 45.09 -23.44 -24.65
N GLN A 87 44.50 -22.67 -25.58
CA GLN A 87 44.63 -22.92 -27.03
C GLN A 87 46.04 -22.65 -27.57
N GLN A 88 46.70 -21.58 -27.11
CA GLN A 88 48.09 -21.28 -27.49
C GLN A 88 49.05 -22.37 -27.01
N GLN A 89 48.71 -23.07 -25.92
CA GLN A 89 49.46 -24.21 -25.41
C GLN A 89 49.33 -25.43 -26.34
N ILE A 90 48.12 -25.78 -26.79
CA ILE A 90 47.86 -26.91 -27.71
C ILE A 90 48.65 -26.75 -29.02
N GLN A 91 48.66 -25.54 -29.59
CA GLN A 91 49.44 -25.24 -30.81
C GLN A 91 50.97 -25.33 -30.60
N SER A 92 51.46 -25.08 -29.38
CA SER A 92 52.89 -25.20 -29.04
C SER A 92 53.34 -26.63 -28.70
N LEU A 93 52.39 -27.50 -28.33
CA LEU A 93 52.60 -28.93 -28.07
C LEU A 93 52.62 -29.73 -29.38
N ASP A 94 51.69 -29.44 -30.31
CA ASP A 94 51.64 -30.11 -31.63
C ASP A 94 52.87 -29.85 -32.49
N SER A 95 53.51 -28.68 -32.34
CA SER A 95 54.75 -28.34 -33.06
C SER A 95 56.02 -28.98 -32.49
N ARG A 96 55.94 -29.72 -31.37
CA ARG A 96 57.10 -30.29 -30.67
C ARG A 96 57.08 -31.81 -30.46
N LEU A 97 56.02 -32.50 -30.87
CA LEU A 97 55.95 -33.97 -30.86
C LEU A 97 56.96 -34.68 -31.79
N GLY A 98 57.82 -33.94 -32.51
CA GLY A 98 58.89 -34.46 -33.37
C GLY A 98 60.31 -34.45 -32.78
N SER A 99 60.58 -33.88 -31.59
CA SER A 99 61.95 -33.83 -31.05
C SER A 99 61.99 -34.01 -29.53
N GLY A 100 62.44 -35.19 -29.09
CA GLY A 100 62.61 -35.56 -27.68
C GLY A 100 63.70 -34.75 -26.98
N SER A 101 63.34 -33.58 -26.46
CA SER A 101 64.17 -32.78 -25.56
C SER A 101 63.34 -32.33 -24.36
N GLU A 102 63.99 -32.29 -23.20
CA GLU A 102 63.39 -32.06 -21.88
C GLU A 102 62.48 -30.82 -21.81
N MET A 103 61.38 -30.94 -21.05
CA MET A 103 60.40 -29.87 -20.83
C MET A 103 61.02 -28.63 -20.16
N PRO A 104 60.96 -27.44 -20.78
CA PRO A 104 61.41 -26.21 -20.13
C PRO A 104 60.43 -25.74 -19.05
N SER A 105 60.94 -25.24 -17.93
CA SER A 105 60.18 -24.71 -16.78
C SER A 105 59.25 -23.51 -17.09
N TRP A 106 59.30 -22.92 -18.28
CA TRP A 106 58.39 -21.87 -18.74
C TRP A 106 57.17 -22.40 -19.51
N LEU A 107 57.11 -23.70 -19.81
CA LEU A 107 55.95 -24.37 -20.41
C LEU A 107 54.98 -24.81 -19.29
N VAL A 108 54.50 -23.83 -18.52
CA VAL A 108 53.75 -24.08 -17.28
C VAL A 108 52.28 -24.30 -17.62
N LEU A 109 51.77 -25.48 -17.26
CA LEU A 109 50.35 -25.82 -17.10
C LEU A 109 49.58 -24.63 -16.49
N PRO A 110 48.28 -24.44 -16.74
CA PRO A 110 47.50 -23.49 -15.96
C PRO A 110 47.71 -23.79 -14.47
N SER A 111 48.47 -22.93 -13.80
CA SER A 111 48.79 -23.13 -12.39
C SER A 111 47.52 -23.05 -11.54
N ILE A 112 47.55 -23.61 -10.33
CA ILE A 112 46.43 -23.44 -9.39
C ILE A 112 46.10 -21.97 -9.09
N ILE A 113 47.07 -21.06 -9.30
CA ILE A 113 46.90 -19.60 -9.19
C ILE A 113 46.00 -19.06 -10.29
N THR A 114 46.11 -19.58 -11.52
CA THR A 114 45.22 -19.18 -12.64
C THR A 114 43.81 -19.74 -12.47
N TYR A 115 43.68 -20.99 -11.99
CA TYR A 115 42.37 -21.57 -11.69
C TYR A 115 41.67 -20.85 -10.54
N SER A 116 42.36 -20.56 -9.43
CA SER A 116 41.77 -19.81 -8.30
C SER A 116 41.36 -18.38 -8.69
N ALA A 117 42.15 -17.69 -9.52
CA ALA A 117 41.79 -16.38 -10.05
C ALA A 117 40.54 -16.44 -10.94
N LEU A 118 40.41 -17.47 -11.79
CA LEU A 118 39.25 -17.67 -12.65
C LEU A 118 38.00 -18.03 -11.83
N THR A 119 38.11 -18.92 -10.85
CA THR A 119 37.02 -19.26 -9.92
C THR A 119 36.49 -18.01 -9.20
N SER A 120 37.39 -17.15 -8.71
CA SER A 120 36.98 -15.89 -8.08
C SER A 120 36.29 -14.93 -9.07
N ALA A 121 36.72 -14.91 -10.33
CA ALA A 121 36.08 -14.11 -11.39
C ALA A 121 34.67 -14.62 -11.72
N LEU A 122 34.50 -15.94 -11.85
CA LEU A 122 33.20 -16.58 -12.10
C LEU A 122 32.23 -16.38 -10.93
N GLY A 123 32.73 -16.49 -9.69
CA GLY A 123 31.95 -16.21 -8.49
C GLY A 123 31.40 -14.79 -8.46
N ARG A 124 32.23 -13.78 -8.75
CA ARG A 124 31.79 -12.37 -8.86
C ARG A 124 30.85 -12.12 -10.03
N GLY A 125 30.92 -12.94 -11.08
CA GLY A 125 29.99 -12.93 -12.21
C GLY A 125 28.67 -13.66 -11.96
N GLY A 126 28.48 -14.28 -10.78
CA GLY A 126 27.28 -15.06 -10.44
C GLY A 126 27.20 -16.45 -11.11
N GLN A 127 28.24 -16.87 -11.82
CA GLN A 127 28.28 -18.12 -12.58
C GLN A 127 28.94 -19.25 -11.77
N TRP A 128 28.32 -19.64 -10.66
CA TRP A 128 28.86 -20.66 -9.75
C TRP A 128 28.85 -22.08 -10.36
N THR A 129 27.92 -22.37 -11.28
CA THR A 129 27.83 -23.67 -11.98
C THR A 129 29.06 -23.92 -12.85
N LEU A 130 29.53 -22.89 -13.56
CA LEU A 130 30.76 -22.94 -14.33
C LEU A 130 31.99 -23.12 -13.43
N ALA A 131 31.99 -22.50 -12.24
CA ALA A 131 33.07 -22.71 -11.27
C ALA A 131 33.12 -24.16 -10.75
N VAL A 132 31.97 -24.80 -10.54
CA VAL A 132 31.90 -26.24 -10.20
C VAL A 132 32.35 -27.11 -11.37
N ALA A 133 31.98 -26.78 -12.61
CA ALA A 133 32.47 -27.48 -13.79
C ALA A 133 34.01 -27.36 -13.95
N LEU A 134 34.60 -26.21 -13.60
CA LEU A 134 36.06 -26.07 -13.55
C LEU A 134 36.70 -27.03 -12.53
N TYR A 135 36.06 -27.25 -11.38
CA TYR A 135 36.55 -28.19 -10.38
C TYR A 135 36.56 -29.64 -10.90
N ASP A 136 35.51 -30.05 -11.60
CA ASP A 136 35.44 -31.39 -12.19
C ASP A 136 36.50 -31.59 -13.28
N MET A 137 36.85 -30.54 -14.02
CA MET A 137 37.97 -30.57 -14.98
C MET A 137 39.33 -30.66 -14.27
N ILE A 138 39.55 -29.92 -13.18
CA ILE A 138 40.81 -29.98 -12.41
C ILE A 138 41.02 -31.37 -11.80
N ARG A 139 39.95 -32.06 -11.37
CA ARG A 139 40.03 -33.43 -10.86
C ARG A 139 40.55 -34.44 -11.89
N ALA A 140 40.44 -34.15 -13.18
CA ALA A 140 40.98 -34.98 -14.25
C ALA A 140 42.47 -34.72 -14.51
N GLU A 141 43.05 -33.65 -13.94
CA GLU A 141 44.45 -33.28 -14.07
C GLU A 141 45.24 -33.57 -12.77
N PRO A 142 46.55 -33.87 -12.83
CA PRO A 142 47.38 -34.17 -11.66
C PRO A 142 47.82 -32.91 -10.91
N VAL A 143 46.89 -32.00 -10.58
CA VAL A 143 47.17 -30.74 -9.86
C VAL A 143 46.76 -30.87 -8.38
N THR A 144 47.70 -30.61 -7.47
CA THR A 144 47.40 -30.61 -6.02
C THR A 144 46.58 -29.38 -5.66
N LEU A 145 45.38 -29.59 -5.13
CA LEU A 145 44.50 -28.51 -4.64
C LEU A 145 45.11 -27.83 -3.42
N ASN A 146 44.95 -26.51 -3.32
CA ASN A 146 45.42 -25.71 -2.20
C ASN A 146 44.24 -25.03 -1.47
N GLU A 147 44.49 -24.54 -0.26
CA GLU A 147 43.48 -23.88 0.57
C GLU A 147 42.85 -22.66 -0.14
N VAL A 148 43.66 -21.90 -0.88
CA VAL A 148 43.24 -20.70 -1.63
C VAL A 148 42.22 -21.02 -2.74
N PHE A 149 42.36 -22.16 -3.40
CA PHE A 149 41.41 -22.60 -4.43
C PHE A 149 40.08 -23.04 -3.79
N CYS A 150 40.12 -23.81 -2.71
CA CYS A 150 38.91 -24.19 -1.96
C CYS A 150 38.18 -22.96 -1.38
N GLU A 151 38.91 -21.96 -0.88
CA GLU A 151 38.35 -20.68 -0.45
C GLU A 151 37.66 -19.93 -1.62
N ALA A 152 38.33 -19.85 -2.78
CA ALA A 152 37.77 -19.24 -3.98
C ALA A 152 36.49 -19.97 -4.45
N MET A 153 36.44 -21.29 -4.32
CA MET A 153 35.27 -22.11 -4.64
C MET A 153 34.10 -21.84 -3.68
N ILE A 154 34.34 -21.89 -2.37
CA ILE A 154 33.30 -21.65 -1.35
C ILE A 154 32.75 -20.21 -1.48
N THR A 155 33.62 -19.23 -1.71
CA THR A 155 33.20 -17.84 -1.94
C THR A 155 32.41 -17.68 -3.24
N ALA A 156 32.78 -18.37 -4.32
CA ALA A 156 31.98 -18.39 -5.56
C ALA A 156 30.59 -19.00 -5.35
N CYS A 157 30.50 -20.11 -4.60
CA CYS A 157 29.22 -20.71 -4.22
C CYS A 157 28.38 -19.78 -3.34
N SER A 158 29.00 -19.03 -2.42
CA SER A 158 28.29 -18.06 -1.59
C SER A 158 27.69 -16.91 -2.40
N LEU A 159 28.38 -16.43 -3.43
CA LEU A 159 27.90 -15.37 -4.32
C LEU A 159 26.79 -15.88 -5.25
N GLY A 160 26.77 -17.19 -5.53
CA GLY A 160 25.77 -17.88 -6.32
C GLY A 160 24.57 -18.43 -5.55
N ASN A 161 24.45 -18.19 -4.24
CA ASN A 161 23.43 -18.77 -3.34
C ASN A 161 23.36 -20.32 -3.36
N ALA A 162 24.45 -21.00 -3.72
CA ALA A 162 24.52 -22.46 -3.79
C ALA A 162 25.09 -23.04 -2.48
N TRP A 163 24.26 -23.04 -1.44
CA TRP A 163 24.65 -23.45 -0.08
C TRP A 163 25.08 -24.93 0.02
N GLU A 164 24.41 -25.85 -0.68
CA GLU A 164 24.74 -27.29 -0.67
C GLU A 164 26.15 -27.55 -1.21
N ALA A 165 26.49 -26.93 -2.34
CA ALA A 165 27.82 -27.02 -2.93
C ALA A 165 28.88 -26.41 -2.00
N ALA A 166 28.61 -25.26 -1.38
CA ALA A 166 29.51 -24.63 -0.43
C ALA A 166 29.81 -25.54 0.78
N LEU A 167 28.79 -26.19 1.34
CA LEU A 167 28.95 -27.14 2.44
C LEU A 167 29.70 -28.40 2.02
N HIS A 168 29.39 -28.96 0.85
CA HIS A 168 30.09 -30.11 0.31
C HIS A 168 31.59 -29.85 0.21
N PHE A 169 32.00 -28.68 -0.29
CA PHE A 169 33.42 -28.32 -0.35
C PHE A 169 34.04 -28.11 1.04
N LEU A 170 33.34 -27.46 1.98
CA LEU A 170 33.84 -27.26 3.35
C LEU A 170 34.06 -28.60 4.09
N PHE A 171 33.16 -29.56 3.92
CA PHE A 171 33.28 -30.88 4.53
C PHE A 171 34.27 -31.79 3.81
N ALA A 172 34.53 -31.56 2.52
CA ALA A 172 35.55 -32.29 1.75
C ALA A 172 37.00 -31.87 2.07
N MET A 173 37.24 -30.66 2.60
CA MET A 173 38.58 -30.14 2.86
C MET A 173 39.48 -31.06 3.73
N PRO A 174 39.02 -31.62 4.87
CA PRO A 174 39.86 -32.53 5.66
C PRO A 174 40.19 -33.85 4.95
N GLY A 175 39.30 -34.33 4.08
CA GLY A 175 39.54 -35.52 3.27
C GLY A 175 40.62 -35.32 2.20
N LEU A 176 40.91 -34.06 1.86
CA LEU A 176 42.00 -33.65 0.96
C LEU A 176 43.28 -33.27 1.71
N GLY A 177 43.31 -33.43 3.05
CA GLY A 177 44.45 -33.04 3.90
C GLY A 177 44.60 -31.53 4.10
N LEU A 178 43.57 -30.73 3.82
CA LEU A 178 43.56 -29.27 3.95
C LEU A 178 42.90 -28.84 5.28
N GLN A 179 43.42 -27.79 5.90
CA GLN A 179 42.85 -27.21 7.13
C GLN A 179 41.72 -26.24 6.79
N ARG A 180 40.68 -26.24 7.62
CA ARG A 180 39.60 -25.26 7.54
C ARG A 180 40.03 -23.99 8.24
N ASN A 181 39.87 -22.85 7.57
CA ASN A 181 40.21 -21.54 8.09
C ASN A 181 38.94 -20.72 8.38
N GLU A 182 39.06 -19.66 9.18
CA GLU A 182 37.93 -18.80 9.55
C GLU A 182 37.21 -18.23 8.31
N VAL A 183 37.98 -17.88 7.28
CA VAL A 183 37.44 -17.36 6.01
C VAL A 183 36.58 -18.39 5.28
N THR A 184 36.95 -19.67 5.33
CA THR A 184 36.17 -20.76 4.70
C THR A 184 34.85 -21.00 5.42
N TYR A 185 34.85 -20.92 6.76
CA TYR A 185 33.61 -20.98 7.56
C TYR A 185 32.72 -19.76 7.32
N ASN A 186 33.28 -18.55 7.34
CA ASN A 186 32.52 -17.32 7.11
C ASN A 186 31.90 -17.27 5.70
N ALA A 187 32.63 -17.75 4.68
CA ALA A 187 32.11 -17.85 3.31
C ALA A 187 30.98 -18.88 3.21
N ALA A 188 31.10 -20.04 3.88
CA ALA A 188 30.05 -21.05 3.93
C ALA A 188 28.80 -20.55 4.69
N ILE A 189 28.97 -19.86 5.82
CA ILE A 189 27.87 -19.22 6.56
C ILE A 189 27.20 -18.14 5.68
N GLY A 190 27.99 -17.37 4.93
CA GLY A 190 27.48 -16.39 3.96
C GLY A 190 26.67 -17.01 2.82
N ALA A 191 26.99 -18.24 2.39
CA ALA A 191 26.18 -18.97 1.41
C ALA A 191 24.81 -19.39 1.99
N VAL A 192 24.75 -19.70 3.28
CA VAL A 192 23.52 -20.06 4.00
C VAL A 192 22.65 -18.83 4.30
N GLU A 193 23.23 -17.63 4.37
CA GLU A 193 22.56 -16.37 4.72
C GLU A 193 21.35 -16.03 3.84
N GLY A 194 21.35 -16.44 2.56
CA GLY A 194 20.25 -16.22 1.61
C GLY A 194 19.13 -17.27 1.67
N THR A 195 19.24 -18.27 2.55
CA THR A 195 18.36 -19.44 2.59
C THR A 195 17.56 -19.51 3.89
N PRO A 196 16.39 -20.18 3.91
CA PRO A 196 15.58 -20.31 5.13
C PRO A 196 16.22 -21.22 6.22
N HIS A 197 17.34 -21.89 5.93
CA HIS A 197 17.97 -22.89 6.80
C HIS A 197 18.92 -22.29 7.84
N TRP A 198 18.43 -21.40 8.70
CA TRP A 198 19.25 -20.74 9.73
C TRP A 198 19.89 -21.71 10.74
N GLN A 199 19.31 -22.91 10.94
CA GLN A 199 19.85 -23.92 11.84
C GLN A 199 21.23 -24.40 11.40
N LEU A 200 21.47 -24.46 10.09
CA LEU A 200 22.77 -24.83 9.53
C LEU A 200 23.83 -23.79 9.86
N ALA A 201 23.48 -22.50 9.82
CA ALA A 201 24.41 -21.42 10.18
C ALA A 201 24.81 -21.48 11.67
N THR A 202 23.87 -21.78 12.56
CA THR A 202 24.18 -21.97 13.99
C THR A 202 25.02 -23.21 14.25
N LEU A 203 24.76 -24.31 13.51
CA LEU A 203 25.52 -25.55 13.64
C LEU A 203 26.96 -25.39 13.14
N LEU A 204 27.17 -24.64 12.05
CA LEU A 204 28.51 -24.29 11.56
C LEU A 204 29.27 -23.41 12.55
N LEU A 205 28.60 -22.49 13.24
CA LEU A 205 29.22 -21.68 14.29
C LEU A 205 29.65 -22.52 15.49
N GLU A 206 28.81 -23.48 15.91
CA GLU A 206 29.15 -24.41 16.99
C GLU A 206 30.30 -25.34 16.61
N GLN A 207 30.33 -25.82 15.36
CA GLN A 207 31.43 -26.63 14.86
C GLN A 207 32.72 -25.81 14.79
N MET A 208 32.65 -24.58 14.27
CA MET A 208 33.78 -23.68 14.24
C MET A 208 34.29 -23.42 15.66
N ALA A 209 33.42 -23.18 16.65
CA ALA A 209 33.82 -22.98 18.04
C ALA A 209 34.52 -24.19 18.69
N ARG A 210 34.36 -25.40 18.15
CA ARG A 210 35.09 -26.60 18.57
C ARG A 210 36.47 -26.71 17.92
N GLU A 211 36.62 -26.21 16.70
CA GLU A 211 37.85 -26.29 15.91
C GLU A 211 38.75 -25.04 16.11
N MET A 212 38.16 -23.87 16.34
CA MET A 212 38.83 -22.56 16.44
C MET A 212 38.01 -21.49 17.17
N VAL A 213 38.62 -20.37 17.57
CA VAL A 213 37.91 -19.26 18.24
C VAL A 213 37.14 -18.42 17.20
N PRO A 214 35.80 -18.30 17.28
CA PRO A 214 35.02 -17.48 16.36
C PRO A 214 35.34 -15.99 16.51
N SER A 215 35.50 -15.27 15.39
CA SER A 215 35.68 -13.82 15.42
C SER A 215 34.35 -13.07 15.41
N THR A 216 34.40 -11.76 15.65
CA THR A 216 33.25 -10.85 15.54
C THR A 216 32.57 -10.94 14.16
N ILE A 217 33.31 -11.23 13.08
CA ILE A 217 32.78 -11.36 11.71
C ILE A 217 31.91 -12.63 11.59
N SER A 218 32.35 -13.73 12.20
CA SER A 218 31.62 -14.99 12.19
C SER A 218 30.27 -14.88 12.90
N TYR A 219 30.23 -14.23 14.06
CA TYR A 219 28.98 -13.95 14.76
C TYR A 219 28.07 -13.01 13.96
N GLN A 220 28.63 -11.99 13.29
CA GLN A 220 27.85 -11.10 12.44
C GLN A 220 27.19 -11.84 11.27
N ALA A 221 27.92 -12.74 10.61
CA ALA A 221 27.40 -13.51 9.48
C ALA A 221 26.22 -14.40 9.90
N VAL A 222 26.34 -15.09 11.05
CA VAL A 222 25.27 -15.92 11.60
C VAL A 222 24.05 -15.09 12.00
N MET A 223 24.25 -13.96 12.71
CA MET A 223 23.15 -13.07 13.09
C MET A 223 22.42 -12.49 11.87
N SER A 224 23.16 -12.14 10.80
CA SER A 224 22.57 -11.66 9.54
C SER A 224 21.73 -12.74 8.85
N GLY A 225 22.22 -13.98 8.82
CA GLY A 225 21.46 -15.14 8.30
C GLY A 225 20.20 -15.44 9.12
N CYS A 226 20.30 -15.45 10.44
CA CYS A 226 19.14 -15.63 11.32
C CYS A 226 18.13 -14.48 11.20
N SER A 227 18.61 -13.25 10.99
CA SER A 227 17.77 -12.10 10.69
C SER A 227 16.98 -12.38 9.41
N LYS A 228 17.63 -12.61 8.26
CA LYS A 228 16.97 -12.86 6.96
C LYS A 228 16.02 -14.05 6.93
N ALA A 229 16.28 -15.09 7.72
CA ALA A 229 15.42 -16.26 7.85
C ALA A 229 14.25 -16.08 8.85
N GLN A 230 14.00 -14.86 9.33
CA GLN A 230 12.97 -14.50 10.32
C GLN A 230 13.11 -15.17 11.71
N ALA A 231 14.26 -15.79 12.00
CA ALA A 231 14.56 -16.44 13.27
C ALA A 231 15.20 -15.47 14.28
N TRP A 232 14.52 -14.35 14.56
CA TRP A 232 15.08 -13.24 15.35
C TRP A 232 15.46 -13.61 16.79
N GLN A 233 14.72 -14.53 17.41
CA GLN A 233 14.97 -14.97 18.80
C GLN A 233 16.35 -15.63 18.93
N VAL A 234 16.75 -16.39 17.92
CA VAL A 234 18.04 -17.08 17.87
C VAL A 234 19.16 -16.07 17.65
N ALA A 235 18.97 -15.08 16.78
CA ALA A 235 19.91 -13.99 16.59
C ALA A 235 20.16 -13.20 17.90
N VAL A 236 19.11 -12.96 18.68
CA VAL A 236 19.21 -12.30 20.00
C VAL A 236 19.92 -13.18 21.01
N HIS A 237 19.66 -14.49 21.01
CA HIS A 237 20.36 -15.44 21.87
C HIS A 237 21.86 -15.47 21.55
N VAL A 238 22.23 -15.53 20.27
CA VAL A 238 23.63 -15.45 19.82
C VAL A 238 24.27 -14.12 20.23
N PHE A 239 23.55 -13.00 20.10
CA PHE A 239 24.03 -11.69 20.54
C PHE A 239 24.29 -11.63 22.06
N SER A 240 23.44 -12.27 22.88
CA SER A 240 23.61 -12.30 24.34
C SER A 240 24.83 -13.10 24.82
N ARG A 241 25.38 -13.97 23.96
CA ARG A 241 26.59 -14.76 24.25
C ARG A 241 27.89 -14.03 23.87
N LEU A 242 27.81 -12.83 23.29
CA LEU A 242 28.97 -12.01 22.95
C LEU A 242 29.44 -11.19 24.14
N ASP A 243 30.74 -11.21 24.41
CA ASP A 243 31.34 -10.31 25.39
C ASP A 243 31.26 -8.84 24.94
N PRO A 244 30.89 -7.91 25.84
CA PRO A 244 30.73 -6.50 25.50
C PRO A 244 32.01 -5.82 24.98
N ALA A 245 33.18 -6.40 25.24
CA ALA A 245 34.48 -5.91 24.77
C ALA A 245 34.75 -6.17 23.26
N HIS A 246 34.03 -7.11 22.63
CA HIS A 246 34.24 -7.51 21.22
C HIS A 246 33.07 -7.14 20.28
N LEU A 247 32.15 -6.27 20.74
CA LEU A 247 30.99 -5.84 19.96
C LEU A 247 31.37 -4.74 18.95
N SER A 248 31.33 -5.07 17.66
CA SER A 248 31.45 -4.09 16.58
C SER A 248 30.11 -3.42 16.24
N ASP A 249 30.12 -2.24 15.62
CA ASP A 249 28.92 -1.56 15.08
C ASP A 249 28.13 -2.46 14.10
N GLY A 250 28.81 -3.41 13.45
CA GLY A 250 28.17 -4.44 12.60
C GLY A 250 27.33 -5.46 13.37
N CYS A 251 27.78 -5.89 14.55
CA CYS A 251 27.02 -6.80 15.43
C CYS A 251 25.76 -6.13 15.97
N TRP A 252 25.88 -4.86 16.38
CA TRP A 252 24.74 -4.05 16.80
C TRP A 252 23.73 -3.85 15.67
N ALA A 253 24.19 -3.53 14.46
CA ALA A 253 23.31 -3.39 13.29
C ALA A 253 22.56 -4.69 12.95
N ALA A 254 23.23 -5.84 13.03
CA ALA A 254 22.63 -7.15 12.78
C ALA A 254 21.57 -7.50 13.85
N ALA A 255 21.85 -7.25 15.13
CA ALA A 255 20.90 -7.47 16.23
C ALA A 255 19.67 -6.56 16.12
N ILE A 256 19.87 -5.27 15.81
CA ILE A 256 18.78 -4.31 15.56
C ILE A 256 17.91 -4.75 14.38
N SER A 257 18.54 -5.22 13.29
CA SER A 257 17.83 -5.77 12.13
C SER A 257 17.00 -7.00 12.52
N ALA A 258 17.53 -7.90 13.34
CA ALA A 258 16.79 -9.08 13.81
C ALA A 258 15.57 -8.68 14.66
N TYR A 259 15.72 -7.78 15.64
CA TYR A 259 14.59 -7.27 16.42
C TYR A 259 13.51 -6.61 15.56
N HIS A 260 13.93 -5.92 14.49
CA HIS A 260 13.00 -5.31 13.55
C HIS A 260 12.18 -6.35 12.77
N GLN A 261 12.82 -7.41 12.26
CA GLN A 261 12.11 -8.51 11.60
C GLN A 261 11.14 -9.23 12.54
N GLY A 262 11.44 -9.29 13.84
CA GLY A 262 10.54 -9.77 14.88
C GLY A 262 9.42 -8.79 15.29
N SER A 263 9.25 -7.66 14.59
CA SER A 263 8.31 -6.57 14.92
C SER A 263 8.52 -5.89 16.29
N GLN A 264 9.66 -6.14 16.96
CA GLN A 264 9.98 -5.62 18.30
C GLN A 264 10.78 -4.30 18.24
N TRP A 265 10.14 -3.23 17.74
CA TRP A 265 10.80 -1.93 17.50
C TRP A 265 11.27 -1.20 18.77
N ARG A 266 10.57 -1.38 19.91
CA ARG A 266 10.93 -0.71 21.18
C ARG A 266 12.27 -1.20 21.70
N SER A 267 12.50 -2.51 21.67
CA SER A 267 13.76 -3.14 22.05
C SER A 267 14.90 -2.71 21.12
N ALA A 268 14.61 -2.60 19.81
CA ALA A 268 15.58 -2.08 18.83
C ALA A 268 15.97 -0.62 19.11
N LEU A 269 15.02 0.24 19.47
CA LEU A 269 15.30 1.63 19.86
C LEU A 269 16.04 1.75 21.20
N GLN A 270 15.72 0.90 22.17
CA GLN A 270 16.42 0.86 23.45
C GLN A 270 17.89 0.45 23.26
N MET A 271 18.16 -0.55 22.42
CA MET A 271 19.53 -0.93 22.04
C MET A 271 20.25 0.21 21.28
N ALA A 272 19.56 0.88 20.35
CA ALA A 272 20.12 2.02 19.62
C ALA A 272 20.42 3.23 20.50
N SER A 273 19.70 3.40 21.62
CA SER A 273 20.00 4.46 22.57
C SER A 273 21.34 4.25 23.30
N GLN A 274 21.79 3.00 23.38
CA GLN A 274 23.04 2.60 24.04
C GLN A 274 24.25 2.70 23.10
N VAL A 275 24.06 2.58 21.78
CA VAL A 275 25.15 2.61 20.78
C VAL A 275 24.77 3.47 19.58
N LEU A 276 25.56 4.53 19.31
CA LEU A 276 25.39 5.42 18.16
C LEU A 276 26.55 5.28 17.15
N GLY A 277 26.55 4.18 16.39
CA GLY A 277 27.41 4.01 15.22
C GLY A 277 26.65 4.26 13.92
N PRO A 278 27.34 4.57 12.80
CA PRO A 278 26.68 4.87 11.53
C PRO A 278 25.88 3.68 10.98
N LYS A 279 26.38 2.43 11.09
CA LYS A 279 25.67 1.26 10.56
C LYS A 279 24.48 0.86 11.43
N SER A 280 24.63 0.94 12.75
CA SER A 280 23.52 0.69 13.69
C SER A 280 22.40 1.71 13.50
N CYS A 281 22.69 3.00 13.39
CA CYS A 281 21.68 4.01 13.11
C CYS A 281 20.98 3.77 11.75
N GLY A 282 21.73 3.37 10.71
CA GLY A 282 21.14 2.98 9.42
C GLY A 282 20.12 1.84 9.52
N ALA A 283 20.44 0.79 10.29
CA ALA A 283 19.55 -0.34 10.53
C ALA A 283 18.27 0.07 11.28
N VAL A 284 18.38 0.95 12.27
CA VAL A 284 17.21 1.51 13.00
C VAL A 284 16.33 2.32 12.06
N MET A 285 16.91 3.19 11.23
CA MET A 285 16.16 4.02 10.30
C MET A 285 15.38 3.18 9.29
N ALA A 286 16.01 2.15 8.73
CA ALA A 286 15.34 1.23 7.80
C ALA A 286 14.18 0.49 8.48
N GLY A 287 14.39 0.04 9.72
CA GLY A 287 13.37 -0.66 10.48
C GLY A 287 12.16 0.23 10.86
N CYS A 288 12.42 1.39 11.45
CA CYS A 288 11.36 2.35 11.77
C CYS A 288 10.60 2.82 10.52
N GLY A 289 11.27 2.86 9.36
CA GLY A 289 10.64 3.17 8.07
C GLY A 289 9.63 2.13 7.62
N GLN A 290 9.94 0.84 7.71
CA GLN A 290 9.00 -0.23 7.34
C GLN A 290 7.72 -0.22 8.20
N GLN A 291 7.81 0.24 9.46
CA GLN A 291 6.65 0.35 10.36
C GLN A 291 5.93 1.72 10.30
N GLY A 292 6.31 2.60 9.36
CA GLY A 292 5.66 3.91 9.16
C GLY A 292 5.92 4.94 10.26
N ARG A 293 6.96 4.77 11.07
CA ARG A 293 7.28 5.63 12.23
C ARG A 293 8.33 6.69 11.86
N TRP A 294 7.95 7.62 11.00
CA TRP A 294 8.86 8.62 10.42
C TRP A 294 9.46 9.62 11.43
N HIS A 295 8.73 10.03 12.46
CA HIS A 295 9.20 11.00 13.46
C HIS A 295 10.52 10.57 14.14
N PHE A 296 10.64 9.29 14.48
CA PHE A 296 11.85 8.75 15.11
C PHE A 296 13.03 8.69 14.13
N VAL A 297 12.76 8.46 12.84
CA VAL A 297 13.78 8.41 11.78
C VAL A 297 14.37 9.80 11.55
N VAL A 298 13.53 10.84 11.49
CA VAL A 298 13.97 12.23 11.35
C VAL A 298 14.74 12.69 12.58
N ALA A 299 14.22 12.41 13.79
CA ALA A 299 14.91 12.76 15.04
C ALA A 299 16.28 12.06 15.18
N LEU A 300 16.39 10.81 14.72
CA LEU A 300 17.67 10.09 14.73
C LEU A 300 18.64 10.69 13.72
N LEU A 301 18.19 11.05 12.52
CA LEU A 301 19.01 11.69 11.50
C LEU A 301 19.52 13.07 11.97
N GLU A 302 18.66 13.88 12.59
CA GLU A 302 19.04 15.15 13.20
C GLU A 302 20.08 14.96 14.30
N LYS A 303 19.90 13.94 15.16
CA LYS A 303 20.86 13.61 16.22
C LYS A 303 22.20 13.12 15.66
N MET A 304 22.20 12.38 14.54
CA MET A 304 23.42 11.98 13.83
C MET A 304 24.17 13.18 13.26
N LEU A 305 23.46 14.11 12.62
CA LEU A 305 24.02 15.34 12.06
C LEU A 305 24.59 16.24 13.16
N TRP A 306 23.86 16.42 14.27
CA TRP A 306 24.30 17.23 15.41
C TRP A 306 25.56 16.67 16.08
N ARG A 307 25.71 15.33 16.09
CA ARG A 307 26.89 14.63 16.62
C ARG A 307 28.02 14.43 15.59
N GLN A 308 27.89 14.98 14.38
CA GLN A 308 28.85 14.83 13.28
C GLN A 308 29.18 13.36 12.92
N ILE A 309 28.21 12.45 13.07
CA ILE A 309 28.37 11.06 12.64
C ILE A 309 28.26 11.03 11.10
N SER A 310 29.14 10.28 10.42
CA SER A 310 29.16 10.22 8.95
C SER A 310 27.82 9.72 8.38
N VAL A 311 27.14 10.56 7.62
CA VAL A 311 25.87 10.23 6.96
C VAL A 311 26.12 9.83 5.50
N ASN A 312 25.50 8.74 5.05
CA ASN A 312 25.66 8.19 3.70
C ASN A 312 24.29 8.18 2.98
N ASN A 313 24.29 7.93 1.67
CA ASN A 313 23.09 7.77 0.86
C ASN A 313 22.10 6.70 1.42
N SER A 314 22.59 5.62 2.05
CA SER A 314 21.73 4.61 2.69
C SER A 314 20.85 5.17 3.81
N HIS A 315 21.34 6.16 4.56
CA HIS A 315 20.59 6.82 5.65
C HIS A 315 19.46 7.69 5.10
N PHE A 316 19.74 8.44 4.02
CA PHE A 316 18.71 9.22 3.32
C PHE A 316 17.69 8.33 2.63
N GLN A 317 18.10 7.20 2.04
CA GLN A 317 17.18 6.22 1.46
C GLN A 317 16.21 5.66 2.50
N ALA A 318 16.73 5.28 3.68
CA ALA A 318 15.90 4.81 4.78
C ALA A 318 14.94 5.91 5.28
N ALA A 319 15.43 7.14 5.43
CA ALA A 319 14.63 8.28 5.87
C ALA A 319 13.50 8.65 4.89
N ILE A 320 13.80 8.73 3.60
CA ILE A 320 12.81 9.04 2.56
C ILE A 320 11.76 7.92 2.47
N SER A 321 12.17 6.66 2.58
CA SER A 321 11.23 5.52 2.58
C SER A 321 10.26 5.54 3.77
N ALA A 322 10.70 6.05 4.93
CA ALA A 322 9.91 6.15 6.14
C ALA A 322 8.85 7.25 6.08
N CYS A 323 9.19 8.40 5.48
CA CYS A 323 8.42 9.62 5.62
C CYS A 323 7.07 9.58 4.89
N ARG A 324 6.96 8.90 3.74
CA ARG A 324 5.74 8.77 2.90
C ARG A 324 4.97 10.09 2.66
N SER A 325 5.59 11.23 2.94
CA SER A 325 5.04 12.58 2.91
C SER A 325 5.98 13.45 2.12
N TRP A 326 5.42 14.20 1.17
CA TRP A 326 6.19 14.99 0.22
C TRP A 326 6.99 16.12 0.88
N HIS A 327 6.47 16.73 1.95
CA HIS A 327 7.14 17.82 2.68
C HIS A 327 8.47 17.37 3.29
N TRP A 328 8.46 16.22 3.99
CA TRP A 328 9.65 15.66 4.62
C TRP A 328 10.63 15.10 3.59
N SER A 329 10.11 14.53 2.49
CA SER A 329 10.92 14.05 1.37
C SER A 329 11.70 15.20 0.70
N LEU A 330 11.04 16.34 0.48
CA LEU A 330 11.68 17.56 -0.02
C LEU A 330 12.74 18.10 0.95
N TRP A 331 12.43 18.16 2.24
CA TRP A 331 13.37 18.61 3.25
C TRP A 331 14.61 17.71 3.33
N LEU A 332 14.42 16.38 3.30
CA LEU A 332 15.51 15.40 3.27
C LEU A 332 16.35 15.53 2.00
N PHE A 333 15.72 15.80 0.86
CA PHE A 333 16.41 16.07 -0.40
C PHE A 333 17.29 17.32 -0.30
N GLN A 334 16.74 18.44 0.17
CA GLN A 334 17.52 19.68 0.39
C GLN A 334 18.67 19.47 1.38
N LYS A 335 18.42 18.74 2.48
CA LYS A 335 19.47 18.40 3.45
C LYS A 335 20.58 17.53 2.89
N SER A 336 20.27 16.61 1.98
CA SER A 336 21.29 15.79 1.32
C SER A 336 22.22 16.63 0.43
N GLN A 337 21.69 17.67 -0.21
CA GLN A 337 22.45 18.63 -1.02
C GLN A 337 23.34 19.52 -0.15
N GLU A 338 22.83 20.02 0.98
CA GLU A 338 23.63 20.76 1.97
C GLU A 338 24.81 19.92 2.50
N CYS A 339 24.61 18.60 2.63
CA CYS A 339 25.65 17.66 3.04
C CYS A 339 26.58 17.21 1.89
N GLN A 340 26.39 17.70 0.66
CA GLN A 340 27.11 17.28 -0.55
C GLN A 340 27.08 15.76 -0.81
N ILE A 341 25.96 15.10 -0.49
CA ILE A 341 25.80 13.65 -0.71
C ILE A 341 25.02 13.43 -1.99
N ASN A 342 25.67 12.85 -3.01
CA ASN A 342 24.98 12.42 -4.22
C ASN A 342 24.00 11.29 -3.90
N LEU A 343 22.71 11.59 -4.01
CA LEU A 343 21.64 10.62 -3.86
C LEU A 343 21.64 9.66 -5.04
N GLY A 344 21.55 8.36 -4.76
CA GLY A 344 21.46 7.33 -5.79
C GLY A 344 20.10 7.35 -6.49
N ALA A 345 20.03 6.74 -7.68
CA ALA A 345 18.82 6.65 -8.49
C ALA A 345 17.61 6.05 -7.74
N ALA A 346 17.82 5.05 -6.89
CA ALA A 346 16.76 4.44 -6.08
C ALA A 346 16.20 5.39 -5.01
N THR A 347 17.06 6.20 -4.39
CA THR A 347 16.68 7.20 -3.39
C THR A 347 15.88 8.34 -4.03
N LEU A 348 16.29 8.76 -5.23
CA LEU A 348 15.57 9.74 -6.05
C LEU A 348 14.20 9.22 -6.50
N SER A 349 14.12 7.99 -7.03
CA SER A 349 12.84 7.38 -7.42
C SER A 349 11.87 7.29 -6.24
N MET A 350 12.37 6.94 -5.05
CA MET A 350 11.55 6.90 -3.82
C MET A 350 11.05 8.29 -3.44
N ALA A 351 11.91 9.32 -3.48
CA ALA A 351 11.50 10.70 -3.23
C ALA A 351 10.42 11.16 -4.23
N LEU A 352 10.61 10.87 -5.52
CA LEU A 352 9.65 11.16 -6.59
C LEU A 352 8.31 10.45 -6.40
N SER A 353 8.31 9.22 -5.88
CA SER A 353 7.08 8.50 -5.54
C SER A 353 6.28 9.18 -4.41
N THR A 354 6.94 9.85 -3.46
CA THR A 354 6.24 10.61 -2.42
C THR A 354 5.61 11.89 -2.99
N PHE A 355 6.25 12.55 -3.95
CA PHE A 355 5.68 13.71 -4.66
C PHE A 355 4.45 13.33 -5.49
N ARG A 356 4.45 12.13 -6.09
CA ARG A 356 3.25 11.53 -6.72
C ARG A 356 2.08 11.49 -5.75
N SER A 357 2.26 10.86 -4.58
CA SER A 357 1.17 10.75 -3.58
C SER A 357 0.64 12.09 -3.06
N GLY A 358 1.46 13.15 -3.13
CA GLY A 358 1.08 14.51 -2.73
C GLY A 358 0.53 15.38 -3.88
N SER A 359 0.47 14.86 -5.10
CA SER A 359 0.11 15.59 -6.33
C SER A 359 0.95 16.86 -6.59
N GLN A 360 2.19 16.92 -6.06
CA GLN A 360 3.09 18.08 -6.19
C GLN A 360 4.08 17.87 -7.34
N TRP A 361 3.63 18.07 -8.57
CA TRP A 361 4.42 17.81 -9.78
C TRP A 361 5.52 18.85 -10.03
N GLU A 362 5.29 20.13 -9.71
CA GLU A 362 6.28 21.21 -9.88
C GLU A 362 7.55 20.94 -9.08
N MET A 363 7.39 20.49 -7.83
CA MET A 363 8.51 20.14 -6.96
C MET A 363 9.28 18.91 -7.46
N ALA A 364 8.59 17.95 -8.07
CA ALA A 364 9.23 16.78 -8.68
C ALA A 364 10.07 17.16 -9.91
N LEU A 365 9.59 18.10 -10.74
CA LEU A 365 10.34 18.67 -11.87
C LEU A 365 11.55 19.48 -11.39
N MET A 366 11.38 20.30 -10.35
CA MET A 366 12.50 21.05 -9.75
C MET A 366 13.60 20.12 -9.23
N CYS A 367 13.23 19.02 -8.57
CA CYS A 367 14.21 18.04 -8.08
C CYS A 367 15.00 17.38 -9.22
N LEU A 368 14.36 17.11 -10.38
CA LEU A 368 15.06 16.60 -11.56
C LEU A 368 15.98 17.63 -12.20
N ALA A 369 15.50 18.86 -12.41
CA ALA A 369 16.29 19.92 -13.04
C ALA A 369 17.57 20.23 -12.24
N GLN A 370 17.53 20.03 -10.92
CA GLN A 370 18.70 20.14 -10.05
C GLN A 370 19.65 18.92 -10.13
N CYS A 371 19.17 17.75 -10.56
CA CYS A 371 19.99 16.56 -10.77
C CYS A 371 20.69 16.53 -12.14
N ASP A 372 20.19 17.27 -13.14
CA ASP A 372 20.77 17.35 -14.49
C ASP A 372 22.19 17.95 -14.51
N GLY A 373 22.67 18.52 -13.39
CA GLY A 373 24.00 19.10 -13.25
C GLY A 373 25.13 18.13 -12.86
N SER A 374 24.85 16.89 -12.48
CA SER A 374 25.88 15.94 -12.01
C SER A 374 25.60 14.52 -12.50
N ASP A 375 26.38 14.08 -13.50
CA ASP A 375 26.34 12.78 -14.18
C ASP A 375 25.01 12.47 -14.90
N GLY A 376 24.95 12.86 -16.18
CA GLY A 376 23.79 12.84 -17.07
C GLY A 376 23.23 11.47 -17.47
N THR A 377 22.85 10.63 -16.50
CA THR A 377 21.98 9.47 -16.75
C THR A 377 20.74 9.56 -15.86
N VAL A 378 19.74 10.31 -16.31
CA VAL A 378 18.39 10.23 -15.76
C VAL A 378 17.87 8.80 -16.06
N HIS A 379 17.83 7.95 -15.04
CA HIS A 379 17.31 6.60 -15.19
C HIS A 379 15.81 6.62 -15.52
N CYS A 380 15.37 5.76 -16.46
CA CYS A 380 13.96 5.66 -16.93
C CYS A 380 12.93 5.47 -15.80
N SER A 381 13.34 4.90 -14.65
CA SER A 381 12.50 4.77 -13.44
C SER A 381 12.10 6.11 -12.82
N ASN A 382 12.99 7.11 -12.91
CA ASN A 382 12.76 8.44 -12.35
C ASN A 382 11.74 9.20 -13.20
N VAL A 383 11.87 9.11 -14.53
CA VAL A 383 10.95 9.73 -15.50
C VAL A 383 9.55 9.12 -15.42
N ALA A 384 9.43 7.78 -15.35
CA ALA A 384 8.14 7.11 -15.25
C ALA A 384 7.35 7.51 -13.98
N SER A 385 8.05 7.67 -12.86
CA SER A 385 7.43 8.09 -11.59
C SER A 385 6.84 9.51 -11.66
N ILE A 386 7.47 10.38 -12.45
CA ILE A 386 7.06 11.78 -12.63
C ILE A 386 5.92 11.91 -13.63
N VAL A 387 5.96 11.16 -14.74
CA VAL A 387 4.85 11.11 -15.69
C VAL A 387 3.56 10.65 -15.00
N LEU A 388 3.66 9.70 -14.06
CA LEU A 388 2.52 9.28 -13.22
C LEU A 388 2.05 10.39 -12.26
N ALA A 389 2.96 11.14 -11.65
CA ALA A 389 2.63 12.29 -10.80
C ALA A 389 1.93 13.42 -11.59
N LEU A 390 2.44 13.71 -12.79
CA LEU A 390 1.85 14.66 -13.74
C LEU A 390 0.44 14.22 -14.17
N GLY A 391 0.21 12.92 -14.35
CA GLY A 391 -1.11 12.35 -14.61
C GLY A 391 -2.10 12.54 -13.46
N GLU A 392 -1.66 12.31 -12.21
CA GLU A 392 -2.49 12.55 -11.02
C GLU A 392 -2.83 14.03 -10.83
N ALA A 393 -1.98 14.94 -11.31
CA ALA A 393 -2.21 16.38 -11.31
C ALA A 393 -2.93 16.93 -12.56
N SER A 394 -3.35 16.05 -13.49
CA SER A 394 -3.96 16.42 -14.79
C SER A 394 -3.08 17.30 -15.70
N GLN A 395 -1.75 17.32 -15.50
CA GLN A 395 -0.77 18.10 -16.27
C GLN A 395 0.04 17.20 -17.23
N TRP A 396 -0.65 16.41 -18.06
CA TRP A 396 -0.04 15.38 -18.92
C TRP A 396 0.83 15.94 -20.07
N GLN A 397 0.63 17.20 -20.47
CA GLN A 397 1.37 17.84 -21.58
C GLN A 397 2.88 17.84 -21.36
N HIS A 398 3.32 18.12 -20.13
CA HIS A 398 4.75 18.11 -19.75
C HIS A 398 5.33 16.68 -19.74
N GLY A 399 4.49 15.66 -19.53
CA GLY A 399 4.91 14.26 -19.59
C GLY A 399 5.21 13.77 -21.01
N LEU A 400 4.60 14.40 -22.02
CA LEU A 400 4.83 14.09 -23.43
C LEU A 400 6.18 14.62 -23.92
N GLU A 401 6.60 15.80 -23.44
CA GLU A 401 7.90 16.40 -23.77
C GLU A 401 9.08 15.58 -23.22
N MET A 402 8.84 14.78 -22.18
CA MET A 402 9.85 13.93 -21.52
C MET A 402 9.97 12.51 -22.13
N LEU A 403 9.27 12.21 -23.23
CA LEU A 403 9.31 10.90 -23.88
C LEU A 403 10.64 10.67 -24.61
N GLN A 404 11.59 10.05 -23.92
CA GLN A 404 12.60 9.20 -24.54
C GLN A 404 12.03 7.77 -24.63
N VAL A 405 12.28 7.09 -25.75
CA VAL A 405 11.56 5.91 -26.29
C VAL A 405 11.71 4.62 -25.44
N ASP A 406 11.28 4.63 -24.19
CA ASP A 406 11.21 3.47 -23.29
C ASP A 406 9.73 3.09 -23.01
N VAL A 407 9.42 1.81 -23.10
CA VAL A 407 8.09 1.20 -22.94
C VAL A 407 7.46 1.56 -21.58
N ARG A 408 8.28 1.63 -20.52
CA ARG A 408 7.80 1.97 -19.17
C ARG A 408 7.31 3.42 -19.05
N VAL A 409 8.01 4.34 -19.70
CA VAL A 409 7.65 5.77 -19.70
C VAL A 409 6.40 5.99 -20.53
N ALA A 410 6.29 5.30 -21.65
CA ALA A 410 5.11 5.36 -22.51
C ALA A 410 3.87 4.74 -21.84
N ASN A 411 4.00 3.62 -21.10
CA ASN A 411 2.88 3.06 -20.32
C ASN A 411 2.43 4.01 -19.19
N ALA A 412 3.37 4.64 -18.50
CA ALA A 412 3.08 5.69 -17.53
C ALA A 412 2.33 6.86 -18.20
N ALA A 413 2.75 7.29 -19.39
CA ALA A 413 2.09 8.36 -20.14
C ALA A 413 0.66 7.97 -20.57
N ILE A 414 0.45 6.75 -21.07
CA ILE A 414 -0.89 6.23 -21.42
C ILE A 414 -1.81 6.27 -20.20
N THR A 415 -1.34 5.81 -19.02
CA THR A 415 -2.13 5.86 -17.78
C THR A 415 -2.36 7.28 -17.27
N ALA A 416 -1.42 8.20 -17.48
CA ALA A 416 -1.59 9.62 -17.16
C ALA A 416 -2.66 10.28 -18.06
N CYS A 417 -2.61 10.02 -19.37
CA CYS A 417 -3.61 10.48 -20.33
C CYS A 417 -5.01 9.91 -20.03
N ALA A 418 -5.09 8.64 -19.61
CA ALA A 418 -6.33 8.00 -19.17
C ALA A 418 -6.98 8.78 -18.00
N ARG A 419 -6.19 9.12 -16.99
CA ARG A 419 -6.64 9.87 -15.80
C ARG A 419 -6.98 11.33 -16.12
N GLY A 420 -6.27 11.93 -17.08
CA GLY A 420 -6.57 13.27 -17.61
C GLY A 420 -7.77 13.33 -18.55
N GLY A 421 -8.44 12.20 -18.83
CA GLY A 421 -9.61 12.13 -19.70
C GLY A 421 -9.31 12.27 -21.21
N GLN A 422 -8.04 12.23 -21.62
CA GLN A 422 -7.58 12.43 -23.00
C GLN A 422 -7.27 11.09 -23.68
N TRP A 423 -8.31 10.31 -23.94
CA TRP A 423 -8.19 8.95 -24.51
C TRP A 423 -7.57 8.92 -25.91
N GLN A 424 -7.76 9.96 -26.72
CA GLN A 424 -7.23 10.06 -28.08
C GLN A 424 -5.70 10.06 -28.11
N GLN A 425 -5.09 10.79 -27.17
CA GLN A 425 -3.63 10.86 -27.07
C GLN A 425 -3.05 9.60 -26.46
N ALA A 426 -3.73 9.00 -25.48
CA ALA A 426 -3.36 7.68 -24.96
C ALA A 426 -3.30 6.64 -26.10
N LEU A 427 -4.27 6.69 -27.02
CA LEU A 427 -4.33 5.81 -28.18
C LEU A 427 -3.24 6.14 -29.22
N ALA A 428 -2.92 7.42 -29.44
CA ALA A 428 -1.83 7.84 -30.32
C ALA A 428 -0.45 7.38 -29.81
N ILE A 429 -0.21 7.47 -28.49
CA ILE A 429 1.02 6.96 -27.86
C ILE A 429 1.11 5.45 -28.01
N PHE A 430 -0.02 4.74 -27.80
CA PHE A 430 -0.08 3.30 -27.99
C PHE A 430 0.18 2.89 -29.44
N GLN A 431 -0.43 3.58 -30.41
CA GLN A 431 -0.17 3.35 -31.84
C GLN A 431 1.29 3.56 -32.19
N HIS A 432 1.91 4.62 -31.66
CA HIS A 432 3.33 4.86 -31.86
C HIS A 432 4.21 3.74 -31.27
N LEU A 433 3.89 3.22 -30.07
CA LEU A 433 4.57 2.05 -29.50
C LEU A 433 4.36 0.77 -30.32
N HIS A 434 3.17 0.61 -30.88
CA HIS A 434 2.80 -0.53 -31.71
C HIS A 434 3.56 -0.52 -33.04
N ASP A 435 3.64 0.63 -33.70
CA ASP A 435 4.38 0.84 -34.94
C ASP A 435 5.89 0.57 -34.76
N LEU A 436 6.40 0.84 -33.55
CA LEU A 436 7.78 0.52 -33.16
C LEU A 436 7.99 -0.95 -32.76
N GLY A 437 6.93 -1.77 -32.68
CA GLY A 437 7.00 -3.17 -32.27
C GLY A 437 7.37 -3.40 -30.80
N ARG A 438 7.19 -2.38 -29.94
CA ARG A 438 7.61 -2.40 -28.52
C ARG A 438 6.45 -2.41 -27.53
N ALA A 439 5.21 -2.45 -28.00
CA ALA A 439 4.05 -2.54 -27.14
C ALA A 439 4.03 -3.89 -26.39
N ASP A 440 3.67 -3.87 -25.11
CA ASP A 440 3.46 -5.06 -24.29
C ASP A 440 1.99 -5.20 -23.84
N ALA A 441 1.67 -6.31 -23.18
CA ALA A 441 0.31 -6.56 -22.68
C ALA A 441 -0.16 -5.48 -21.68
N THR A 442 0.77 -4.84 -20.96
CA THR A 442 0.45 -3.76 -20.01
C THR A 442 0.11 -2.47 -20.74
N SER A 443 0.80 -2.15 -21.84
CA SER A 443 0.47 -1.06 -22.76
C SER A 443 -0.95 -1.19 -23.30
N LEU A 444 -1.32 -2.41 -23.72
CA LEU A 444 -2.65 -2.71 -24.25
C LEU A 444 -3.74 -2.55 -23.18
N SER A 445 -3.53 -3.08 -21.97
CA SER A 445 -4.48 -2.92 -20.86
C SER A 445 -4.68 -1.46 -20.46
N ALA A 446 -3.60 -0.67 -20.43
CA ALA A 446 -3.64 0.75 -20.10
C ALA A 446 -4.39 1.55 -21.16
N ALA A 447 -4.18 1.24 -22.45
CA ALA A 447 -4.88 1.87 -23.56
C ALA A 447 -6.38 1.55 -23.56
N ILE A 448 -6.75 0.29 -23.31
CA ILE A 448 -8.15 -0.14 -23.20
C ILE A 448 -8.85 0.61 -22.05
N ASN A 449 -8.21 0.68 -20.88
CA ASN A 449 -8.74 1.43 -19.73
C ASN A 449 -8.86 2.93 -20.00
N ALA A 450 -7.95 3.51 -20.79
CA ALA A 450 -8.00 4.91 -21.19
C ALA A 450 -9.21 5.25 -22.07
N CYS A 451 -9.61 4.33 -22.95
CA CYS A 451 -10.68 4.58 -23.92
C CYS A 451 -12.07 4.70 -23.28
N GLY A 452 -12.29 4.06 -22.13
CA GLY A 452 -13.57 4.12 -21.38
C GLY A 452 -14.80 3.65 -22.16
N THR A 453 -14.63 3.15 -23.38
CA THR A 453 -15.68 2.83 -24.35
C THR A 453 -15.34 1.49 -25.02
N TRP A 454 -16.36 0.62 -25.11
CA TRP A 454 -16.17 -0.76 -25.56
C TRP A 454 -15.79 -0.88 -27.04
N GLN A 455 -16.16 0.08 -27.88
CA GLN A 455 -15.91 0.05 -29.34
C GLN A 455 -14.41 0.09 -29.65
N PHE A 456 -13.67 0.99 -28.99
CA PHE A 456 -12.22 1.08 -29.14
C PHE A 456 -11.51 -0.11 -28.48
N ALA A 457 -12.05 -0.66 -27.39
CA ALA A 457 -11.52 -1.88 -26.77
C ALA A 457 -11.59 -3.09 -27.74
N VAL A 458 -12.69 -3.25 -28.49
CA VAL A 458 -12.81 -4.27 -29.55
C VAL A 458 -11.76 -4.06 -30.63
N GLY A 459 -11.62 -2.82 -31.13
CA GLY A 459 -10.63 -2.50 -32.17
C GLY A 459 -9.19 -2.76 -31.73
N LEU A 460 -8.83 -2.40 -30.50
CA LEU A 460 -7.50 -2.64 -29.93
C LEU A 460 -7.21 -4.13 -29.75
N LEU A 461 -8.20 -4.91 -29.30
CA LEU A 461 -8.06 -6.37 -29.18
C LEU A 461 -7.93 -7.03 -30.57
N GLU A 462 -8.65 -6.56 -31.59
CA GLU A 462 -8.53 -7.07 -32.96
C GLU A 462 -7.18 -6.72 -33.61
N ILE A 463 -6.60 -5.56 -33.30
CA ILE A 463 -5.23 -5.21 -33.69
C ILE A 463 -4.21 -6.13 -33.01
N SER A 464 -4.42 -6.44 -31.73
CA SER A 464 -3.53 -7.36 -31.00
C SER A 464 -3.60 -8.81 -31.50
N GLN A 465 -4.77 -9.28 -31.95
CA GLN A 465 -4.91 -10.62 -32.56
C GLN A 465 -4.18 -10.77 -33.90
N LYS A 466 -4.02 -9.66 -34.64
CA LYS A 466 -3.30 -9.62 -35.92
C LYS A 466 -1.79 -9.46 -35.77
N THR A 467 -1.31 -9.19 -34.56
CA THR A 467 0.10 -8.98 -34.24
C THR A 467 0.61 -10.05 -33.28
N THR A 468 1.92 -10.18 -33.11
CA THR A 468 2.55 -11.18 -32.21
C THR A 468 2.39 -10.86 -30.72
N LEU A 469 1.50 -9.93 -30.37
CA LEU A 469 1.23 -9.51 -28.99
C LEU A 469 0.48 -10.60 -28.23
N GLN A 470 1.09 -11.13 -27.17
CA GLN A 470 0.43 -12.10 -26.30
C GLN A 470 -0.68 -11.40 -25.51
N LEU A 471 -1.92 -11.84 -25.73
CA LEU A 471 -3.09 -11.42 -24.96
C LEU A 471 -2.99 -11.99 -23.53
N SER A 472 -3.14 -11.12 -22.52
CA SER A 472 -3.19 -11.51 -21.11
C SER A 472 -4.62 -11.48 -20.57
N ILE A 473 -4.88 -12.20 -19.47
CA ILE A 473 -6.16 -12.16 -18.74
C ILE A 473 -6.49 -10.71 -18.32
N GLU A 474 -5.50 -9.92 -17.94
CA GLU A 474 -5.67 -8.49 -17.57
C GLU A 474 -6.22 -7.62 -18.70
N SER A 475 -5.84 -7.90 -19.95
CA SER A 475 -6.32 -7.18 -21.13
C SER A 475 -7.81 -7.46 -21.38
N PHE A 476 -8.24 -8.72 -21.20
CA PHE A 476 -9.65 -9.11 -21.28
C PHE A 476 -10.46 -8.56 -20.11
N ASN A 477 -9.94 -8.61 -18.88
CA ASN A 477 -10.60 -8.02 -17.71
C ASN A 477 -10.83 -6.52 -17.91
N SER A 478 -9.82 -5.79 -18.39
CA SER A 478 -9.94 -4.37 -18.73
C SER A 478 -11.03 -4.15 -19.80
N ALA A 479 -11.03 -4.95 -20.88
CA ALA A 479 -12.06 -4.83 -21.92
C ALA A 479 -13.48 -5.12 -21.39
N ILE A 480 -13.67 -6.19 -20.62
CA ILE A 480 -14.96 -6.53 -20.01
C ILE A 480 -15.44 -5.42 -19.08
N THR A 481 -14.54 -4.81 -18.28
CA THR A 481 -14.91 -3.68 -17.41
C THR A 481 -15.31 -2.42 -18.17
N THR A 482 -14.82 -2.21 -19.41
CA THR A 482 -15.29 -1.12 -20.28
C THR A 482 -16.68 -1.39 -20.88
N CYS A 483 -17.16 -2.63 -20.87
CA CYS A 483 -18.45 -3.05 -21.42
C CYS A 483 -19.63 -2.89 -20.44
N LYS A 484 -19.64 -1.87 -19.56
CA LYS A 484 -20.67 -1.72 -18.51
C LYS A 484 -22.11 -1.73 -19.01
N ASP A 485 -22.35 -1.22 -20.23
CA ASP A 485 -23.69 -1.10 -20.81
C ASP A 485 -23.95 -2.08 -21.98
N ALA A 486 -22.99 -2.95 -22.29
CA ALA A 486 -23.05 -3.84 -23.46
C ALA A 486 -22.67 -5.30 -23.08
N TRP A 487 -23.53 -5.95 -22.29
CA TRP A 487 -23.31 -7.31 -21.78
C TRP A 487 -23.11 -8.37 -22.88
N GLU A 488 -23.79 -8.24 -24.02
CA GLU A 488 -23.63 -9.15 -25.17
C GLU A 488 -22.19 -9.16 -25.71
N ARG A 489 -21.54 -7.99 -25.70
CA ARG A 489 -20.14 -7.87 -26.10
C ARG A 489 -19.21 -8.43 -25.03
N ALA A 490 -19.52 -8.21 -23.76
CA ALA A 490 -18.78 -8.81 -22.65
C ALA A 490 -18.77 -10.36 -22.75
N LEU A 491 -19.90 -10.98 -23.11
CA LEU A 491 -19.99 -12.41 -23.38
C LEU A 491 -19.16 -12.84 -24.59
N SER A 492 -19.15 -12.05 -25.67
CA SER A 492 -18.32 -12.35 -26.83
C SER A 492 -16.82 -12.36 -26.48
N PHE A 493 -16.40 -11.57 -25.48
CA PHE A 493 -15.03 -11.61 -24.96
C PHE A 493 -14.74 -12.84 -24.11
N LEU A 494 -15.71 -13.37 -23.36
CA LEU A 494 -15.56 -14.65 -22.66
C LEU A 494 -15.34 -15.81 -23.65
N LEU A 495 -16.08 -15.84 -24.76
CA LEU A 495 -15.89 -16.83 -25.81
C LEU A 495 -14.50 -16.70 -26.48
N ARG A 496 -14.05 -15.46 -26.72
CA ARG A 496 -12.70 -15.20 -27.27
C ARG A 496 -11.61 -15.60 -26.27
N LEU A 497 -11.79 -15.36 -24.99
CA LEU A 497 -10.87 -15.76 -23.92
C LEU A 497 -10.74 -17.29 -23.86
N LYS A 498 -11.87 -18.02 -23.89
CA LYS A 498 -11.87 -19.50 -23.96
C LYS A 498 -11.19 -20.02 -25.23
N SER A 499 -11.42 -19.38 -26.37
CA SER A 499 -10.75 -19.73 -27.63
C SER A 499 -9.23 -19.52 -27.60
N ALA A 500 -8.76 -18.59 -26.75
CA ALA A 500 -7.35 -18.33 -26.52
C ALA A 500 -6.71 -19.24 -25.44
N GLN A 501 -7.43 -20.25 -24.94
CA GLN A 501 -6.99 -21.19 -23.89
C GLN A 501 -6.56 -20.51 -22.57
N LEU A 502 -7.05 -19.30 -22.31
CA LEU A 502 -6.87 -18.63 -21.01
C LEU A 502 -8.00 -19.05 -20.08
N THR A 503 -7.71 -19.26 -18.79
CA THR A 503 -8.74 -19.55 -17.79
C THR A 503 -9.26 -18.24 -17.18
N PRO A 504 -10.58 -18.02 -17.12
CA PRO A 504 -11.16 -16.86 -16.44
C PRO A 504 -10.76 -16.82 -14.96
N ASP A 505 -10.51 -15.62 -14.43
CA ASP A 505 -10.27 -15.41 -13.01
C ASP A 505 -11.50 -14.82 -12.30
N GLU A 506 -11.40 -14.66 -10.98
CA GLU A 506 -12.48 -14.09 -10.15
C GLU A 506 -12.89 -12.68 -10.63
N ILE A 507 -11.92 -11.90 -11.10
CA ILE A 507 -12.14 -10.54 -11.61
C ILE A 507 -12.90 -10.60 -12.93
N THR A 508 -12.61 -11.55 -13.82
CA THR A 508 -13.37 -11.80 -15.06
C THR A 508 -14.83 -12.09 -14.74
N CYS A 509 -15.09 -13.01 -13.80
CA CYS A 509 -16.44 -13.38 -13.40
C CYS A 509 -17.20 -12.19 -12.79
N GLY A 510 -16.58 -11.46 -11.86
CA GLY A 510 -17.16 -10.27 -11.24
C GLY A 510 -17.47 -9.15 -12.24
N ALA A 511 -16.56 -8.89 -13.18
CA ALA A 511 -16.73 -7.87 -14.23
C ALA A 511 -17.84 -8.24 -15.21
N LEU A 512 -17.95 -9.52 -15.62
CA LEU A 512 -19.03 -10.02 -16.47
C LEU A 512 -20.39 -9.86 -15.79
N VAL A 513 -20.51 -10.33 -14.54
CA VAL A 513 -21.75 -10.22 -13.77
C VAL A 513 -22.14 -8.75 -13.55
N SER A 514 -21.17 -7.88 -13.28
CA SER A 514 -21.40 -6.43 -13.15
C SER A 514 -21.86 -5.78 -14.45
N SER A 515 -21.36 -6.20 -15.61
CA SER A 515 -21.85 -5.70 -16.92
C SER A 515 -23.33 -6.04 -17.16
N CYS A 516 -23.81 -7.15 -16.60
CA CYS A 516 -25.22 -7.54 -16.65
C CYS A 516 -26.10 -6.76 -15.66
N GLU A 517 -25.52 -6.05 -14.69
CA GLU A 517 -26.24 -5.30 -13.66
C GLU A 517 -27.00 -4.11 -14.24
N ASN A 518 -26.41 -3.39 -15.19
CA ASN A 518 -27.06 -2.22 -15.81
C ASN A 518 -28.20 -2.61 -16.75
N ALA A 519 -28.05 -3.69 -17.51
CA ALA A 519 -29.04 -4.16 -18.47
C ALA A 519 -30.17 -5.00 -17.88
N THR A 520 -30.18 -5.24 -16.55
CA THR A 520 -31.17 -6.10 -15.85
C THR A 520 -31.28 -7.53 -16.40
N ALA A 521 -30.26 -8.00 -17.12
CA ALA A 521 -30.20 -9.33 -17.75
C ALA A 521 -29.82 -10.42 -16.72
N TRP A 522 -30.64 -10.59 -15.69
CA TRP A 522 -30.34 -11.46 -14.55
C TRP A 522 -30.22 -12.95 -14.90
N GLN A 523 -30.95 -13.42 -15.91
CA GLN A 523 -30.88 -14.82 -16.38
C GLN A 523 -29.52 -15.13 -17.00
N VAL A 524 -29.01 -14.19 -17.80
CA VAL A 524 -27.69 -14.30 -18.42
C VAL A 524 -26.61 -14.26 -17.34
N ALA A 525 -26.72 -13.36 -16.37
CA ALA A 525 -25.78 -13.29 -15.25
C ALA A 525 -25.72 -14.60 -14.45
N LEU A 526 -26.88 -15.24 -14.19
CA LEU A 526 -26.94 -16.55 -13.56
C LEU A 526 -26.25 -17.63 -14.41
N ASN A 527 -26.58 -17.71 -15.69
CA ASN A 527 -26.02 -18.73 -16.58
C ASN A 527 -24.50 -18.60 -16.70
N VAL A 528 -23.99 -17.37 -16.88
CA VAL A 528 -22.55 -17.08 -16.94
C VAL A 528 -21.87 -17.45 -15.64
N PHE A 529 -22.47 -17.10 -14.50
CA PHE A 529 -21.91 -17.44 -13.20
C PHE A 529 -21.75 -18.95 -13.05
N TRP A 530 -22.80 -19.73 -13.33
CA TRP A 530 -22.75 -21.19 -13.23
C TRP A 530 -21.86 -21.86 -14.29
N GLU A 531 -21.68 -21.25 -15.46
CA GLU A 531 -20.76 -21.73 -16.49
C GLU A 531 -19.28 -21.53 -16.09
N VAL A 532 -18.97 -20.39 -15.46
CA VAL A 532 -17.59 -20.01 -15.10
C VAL A 532 -17.19 -20.54 -13.73
N GLN A 533 -18.14 -20.76 -12.81
CA GLN A 533 -17.87 -21.22 -11.45
C GLN A 533 -17.04 -22.52 -11.34
N PRO A 534 -17.23 -23.56 -12.17
CA PRO A 534 -16.44 -24.80 -12.08
C PRO A 534 -14.95 -24.56 -12.35
N GLU A 535 -14.64 -23.60 -13.22
CA GLU A 535 -13.26 -23.22 -13.59
C GLU A 535 -12.57 -22.42 -12.47
N ILE A 536 -13.34 -21.79 -11.58
CA ILE A 536 -12.87 -20.92 -10.47
C ILE A 536 -13.06 -21.59 -9.09
N ALA A 537 -13.56 -22.82 -9.03
CA ALA A 537 -14.04 -23.47 -7.80
C ALA A 537 -13.01 -23.60 -6.66
N GLY A 538 -11.70 -23.45 -6.92
CA GLY A 538 -10.64 -23.40 -5.90
C GLY A 538 -10.35 -22.01 -5.31
N ILE A 539 -10.86 -20.94 -5.92
CA ILE A 539 -10.53 -19.52 -5.61
C ILE A 539 -11.79 -18.67 -5.35
N ALA A 540 -12.99 -19.17 -5.68
CA ALA A 540 -14.24 -18.40 -5.63
C ALA A 540 -14.47 -17.69 -4.27
N SER A 541 -14.22 -16.39 -4.24
CA SER A 541 -14.44 -15.58 -3.05
C SER A 541 -15.91 -15.17 -2.92
N THR A 542 -16.27 -14.70 -1.72
CA THR A 542 -17.57 -14.08 -1.41
C THR A 542 -17.97 -12.94 -2.35
N HIS A 543 -17.02 -12.34 -3.11
CA HIS A 543 -17.25 -11.18 -3.95
C HIS A 543 -18.04 -11.48 -5.24
N CYS A 544 -17.85 -12.65 -5.87
CA CYS A 544 -18.62 -13.02 -7.06
C CYS A 544 -20.11 -13.25 -6.73
N PHE A 545 -20.36 -13.90 -5.58
CA PHE A 545 -21.72 -14.07 -5.05
C PHE A 545 -22.37 -12.74 -4.68
N ASP A 546 -21.61 -11.77 -4.15
CA ASP A 546 -22.11 -10.42 -3.86
C ASP A 546 -22.55 -9.70 -5.14
N SER A 547 -21.72 -9.77 -6.17
CA SER A 547 -22.01 -9.18 -7.48
C SER A 547 -23.25 -9.81 -8.12
N LEU A 548 -23.40 -11.14 -8.06
CA LEU A 548 -24.59 -11.83 -8.55
C LEU A 548 -25.84 -11.46 -7.75
N ASN A 549 -25.72 -11.39 -6.42
CA ASN A 549 -26.83 -11.07 -5.56
C ASN A 549 -27.30 -9.61 -5.77
N ARG A 550 -26.39 -8.66 -6.05
CA ARG A 550 -26.74 -7.31 -6.48
C ARG A 550 -27.61 -7.30 -7.74
N VAL A 551 -27.23 -8.05 -8.78
CA VAL A 551 -28.00 -8.15 -10.04
C VAL A 551 -29.40 -8.69 -9.79
N LEU A 552 -29.53 -9.78 -9.01
CA LEU A 552 -30.80 -10.41 -8.70
C LEU A 552 -31.73 -9.53 -7.87
N VAL A 553 -31.17 -8.79 -6.92
CA VAL A 553 -31.92 -7.85 -6.09
C VAL A 553 -32.39 -6.64 -6.89
N LYS A 554 -31.56 -6.12 -7.80
CA LYS A 554 -31.95 -5.05 -8.73
C LYS A 554 -33.08 -5.49 -9.67
N ALA A 555 -33.09 -6.75 -10.08
CA ALA A 555 -34.15 -7.35 -10.90
C ALA A 555 -35.38 -7.84 -10.07
N GLU A 556 -35.43 -7.54 -8.77
CA GLU A 556 -36.48 -7.95 -7.82
C GLU A 556 -36.72 -9.48 -7.74
N LYS A 557 -35.72 -10.29 -8.12
CA LYS A 557 -35.80 -11.77 -8.12
C LYS A 557 -35.27 -12.36 -6.81
N TRP A 558 -36.01 -12.16 -5.73
CA TRP A 558 -35.65 -12.65 -4.39
C TRP A 558 -35.54 -14.19 -4.28
N GLN A 559 -36.28 -14.94 -5.09
CA GLN A 559 -36.25 -16.42 -5.08
C GLN A 559 -34.92 -16.96 -5.58
N ALA A 560 -34.45 -16.44 -6.72
CA ALA A 560 -33.14 -16.78 -7.26
C ALA A 560 -32.02 -16.34 -6.32
N SER A 561 -32.18 -15.17 -5.68
CA SER A 561 -31.24 -14.68 -4.66
C SER A 561 -31.15 -15.62 -3.43
N LEU A 562 -32.26 -16.22 -3.00
CA LEU A 562 -32.24 -17.28 -1.98
C LEU A 562 -31.49 -18.54 -2.43
N GLN A 563 -31.72 -18.99 -3.67
CA GLN A 563 -31.01 -20.16 -4.21
C GLN A 563 -29.49 -19.91 -4.27
N VAL A 564 -29.07 -18.69 -4.57
CA VAL A 564 -27.65 -18.29 -4.53
C VAL A 564 -27.11 -18.38 -3.10
N ILE A 565 -27.84 -17.89 -2.09
CA ILE A 565 -27.47 -18.03 -0.67
C ILE A 565 -27.39 -19.50 -0.25
N GLU A 566 -28.34 -20.34 -0.67
CA GLU A 566 -28.34 -21.78 -0.40
C GLU A 566 -27.14 -22.47 -1.04
N ALA A 567 -26.79 -22.11 -2.28
CA ALA A 567 -25.61 -22.62 -2.96
C ALA A 567 -24.29 -22.21 -2.29
N MET A 568 -24.20 -20.97 -1.78
CA MET A 568 -23.06 -20.54 -0.97
C MET A 568 -22.88 -21.47 0.25
N LEU A 569 -23.97 -21.74 0.97
CA LEU A 569 -23.95 -22.61 2.14
C LEU A 569 -23.55 -24.05 1.79
N GLN A 570 -24.00 -24.59 0.64
CA GLN A 570 -23.59 -25.91 0.15
C GLN A 570 -22.08 -25.97 -0.15
N GLN A 571 -21.49 -24.87 -0.59
CA GLN A 571 -20.04 -24.74 -0.84
C GLN A 571 -19.24 -24.40 0.42
N ARG A 572 -19.87 -24.40 1.60
CA ARG A 572 -19.28 -23.98 2.89
C ARG A 572 -18.81 -22.51 2.91
N LEU A 573 -19.33 -21.69 2.00
CA LEU A 573 -19.13 -20.24 2.01
C LEU A 573 -20.24 -19.58 2.85
N ILE A 574 -19.87 -18.81 3.87
CA ILE A 574 -20.85 -18.12 4.70
C ILE A 574 -21.31 -16.81 4.02
N PRO A 575 -22.63 -16.60 3.85
CA PRO A 575 -23.16 -15.33 3.40
C PRO A 575 -22.83 -14.20 4.40
N ASN A 576 -22.15 -13.15 3.95
CA ASN A 576 -22.00 -11.91 4.72
C ASN A 576 -23.34 -11.19 4.99
N GLY A 577 -23.31 -10.18 5.86
CA GLY A 577 -24.47 -9.36 6.19
C GLY A 577 -25.14 -8.74 4.96
N MET A 578 -24.36 -8.31 3.96
CA MET A 578 -24.86 -7.66 2.75
C MET A 578 -25.69 -8.59 1.86
N HIS A 579 -25.30 -9.86 1.71
CA HIS A 579 -26.06 -10.84 0.94
C HIS A 579 -27.46 -11.03 1.53
N VAL A 580 -27.54 -11.22 2.85
CA VAL A 580 -28.81 -11.41 3.54
C VAL A 580 -29.63 -10.13 3.50
N ALA A 581 -28.98 -8.97 3.62
CA ALA A 581 -29.65 -7.69 3.63
C ALA A 581 -30.35 -7.37 2.32
N SER A 582 -29.65 -7.61 1.20
CA SER A 582 -30.10 -7.29 -0.14
C SER A 582 -31.30 -8.18 -0.52
N THR A 583 -31.23 -9.48 -0.23
CA THR A 583 -32.35 -10.42 -0.37
C THR A 583 -33.54 -10.06 0.52
N SER A 584 -33.29 -9.77 1.80
CA SER A 584 -34.32 -9.38 2.77
C SER A 584 -35.03 -8.08 2.35
N LYS A 585 -34.28 -7.09 1.84
CA LYS A 585 -34.83 -5.84 1.32
C LYS A 585 -35.78 -6.08 0.12
N ALA A 586 -35.39 -6.94 -0.82
CA ALA A 586 -36.26 -7.32 -1.94
C ALA A 586 -37.54 -8.03 -1.46
N MET A 587 -37.46 -8.82 -0.38
CA MET A 587 -38.61 -9.50 0.20
C MET A 587 -39.54 -8.58 1.01
N GLN A 588 -39.04 -7.53 1.65
CA GLN A 588 -39.84 -6.72 2.57
C GLN A 588 -41.07 -6.06 1.93
N GLY A 589 -40.98 -5.68 0.65
CA GLY A 589 -42.11 -5.10 -0.07
C GLY A 589 -43.25 -6.09 -0.32
N LEU A 590 -42.93 -7.39 -0.46
CA LEU A 590 -43.88 -8.44 -0.85
C LEU A 590 -44.29 -9.33 0.34
N ARG A 591 -43.34 -9.69 1.20
CA ARG A 591 -43.46 -10.68 2.29
C ARG A 591 -42.56 -10.35 3.49
N PRO A 592 -42.97 -9.41 4.36
CA PRO A 592 -42.16 -8.99 5.52
C PRO A 592 -41.89 -10.13 6.51
N ALA A 593 -42.83 -11.08 6.67
CA ALA A 593 -42.65 -12.26 7.52
C ALA A 593 -41.52 -13.20 7.02
N ALA A 594 -41.38 -13.34 5.69
CA ALA A 594 -40.33 -14.15 5.08
C ALA A 594 -38.95 -13.50 5.24
N ALA A 595 -38.86 -12.18 5.07
CA ALA A 595 -37.65 -11.40 5.31
C ALA A 595 -37.17 -11.51 6.76
N ALA A 596 -38.10 -11.39 7.73
CA ALA A 596 -37.79 -11.55 9.15
C ALA A 596 -37.35 -12.98 9.50
N ARG A 597 -37.89 -14.00 8.82
CA ARG A 597 -37.46 -15.39 8.98
C ARG A 597 -36.05 -15.61 8.43
N LEU A 598 -35.74 -15.04 7.27
CA LEU A 598 -34.40 -15.13 6.66
C LEU A 598 -33.31 -14.52 7.56
N LEU A 599 -33.58 -13.36 8.18
CA LEU A 599 -32.65 -12.75 9.13
C LEU A 599 -32.45 -13.61 10.39
N ARG A 600 -33.52 -14.24 10.88
CA ARG A 600 -33.44 -15.18 12.02
C ARG A 600 -32.63 -16.43 11.67
N THR A 601 -32.81 -16.99 10.48
CA THR A 601 -32.01 -18.15 10.04
C THR A 601 -30.56 -17.77 9.81
N ALA A 602 -30.29 -16.62 9.19
CA ALA A 602 -28.93 -16.12 8.99
C ALA A 602 -28.18 -15.89 10.32
N LEU A 603 -28.85 -15.30 11.31
CA LEU A 603 -28.28 -15.14 12.64
C LEU A 603 -27.89 -16.47 13.29
N ARG A 604 -28.69 -17.54 13.09
CA ARG A 604 -28.34 -18.88 13.56
C ARG A 604 -27.11 -19.43 12.85
N TRP A 605 -27.01 -19.25 11.53
CA TRP A 605 -25.83 -19.68 10.76
C TRP A 605 -24.56 -19.00 11.25
N TRP A 606 -24.60 -17.67 11.46
CA TRP A 606 -23.45 -16.92 11.97
C TRP A 606 -23.06 -17.33 13.39
N LYS A 607 -24.03 -17.55 14.28
CA LYS A 607 -23.76 -18.03 15.66
C LYS A 607 -23.09 -19.42 15.66
N LEU A 608 -23.60 -20.37 14.86
CA LEU A 608 -23.01 -21.71 14.74
C LEU A 608 -21.57 -21.68 14.20
N GLN A 609 -21.26 -20.75 13.30
CA GLN A 609 -19.91 -20.59 12.78
C GLN A 609 -18.94 -20.04 13.84
N ASP A 610 -19.37 -19.06 14.63
CA ASP A 610 -18.55 -18.49 15.71
C ASP A 610 -18.19 -19.55 16.76
N GLU A 611 -19.08 -20.54 16.98
CA GLU A 611 -18.84 -21.70 17.84
C GLU A 611 -17.86 -22.72 17.23
N MET A 612 -17.72 -22.78 15.89
CA MET A 612 -16.84 -23.71 15.16
C MET A 612 -15.49 -23.09 14.75
N GLY A 613 -15.35 -21.77 14.76
CA GLY A 613 -14.13 -21.07 14.36
C GLY A 613 -13.05 -21.09 15.45
N GLU A 614 -11.84 -21.49 15.08
CA GLU A 614 -10.61 -21.42 15.88
C GLU A 614 -10.14 -19.98 16.17
N MET A 615 -11.01 -19.15 16.75
CA MET A 615 -10.65 -17.89 17.40
C MET A 615 -11.04 -18.02 18.87
N GLY A 616 -10.15 -18.67 19.62
CA GLY A 616 -10.05 -18.68 21.07
C GLY A 616 -11.31 -18.31 21.84
N GLY A 617 -12.13 -19.32 22.14
CA GLY A 617 -13.30 -19.37 23.03
C GLY A 617 -13.30 -18.50 24.30
N ARG A 618 -13.24 -17.18 24.16
CA ARG A 618 -13.75 -16.22 25.13
C ARG A 618 -15.00 -15.62 24.52
N SER A 619 -16.14 -16.19 24.90
CA SER A 619 -17.46 -15.72 24.49
C SER A 619 -17.54 -14.19 24.58
N LEU A 620 -18.01 -13.53 23.52
CA LEU A 620 -18.40 -12.11 23.49
C LEU A 620 -19.27 -11.69 24.69
N ARG A 621 -19.86 -12.67 25.41
CA ARG A 621 -20.65 -12.50 26.63
C ARG A 621 -19.84 -12.28 27.91
N SER A 622 -18.53 -12.53 27.90
CA SER A 622 -17.69 -12.55 29.12
C SER A 622 -16.96 -11.24 29.45
N LEU A 623 -17.04 -10.20 28.59
CA LEU A 623 -16.26 -8.97 28.74
C LEU A 623 -17.09 -7.70 28.54
N HIS A 624 -17.08 -6.83 29.54
CA HIS A 624 -17.85 -5.58 29.55
C HIS A 624 -17.03 -4.41 28.99
N VAL A 625 -17.17 -4.15 27.68
CA VAL A 625 -16.46 -3.06 26.98
C VAL A 625 -16.53 -1.69 27.69
N PRO A 626 -17.67 -1.28 28.32
CA PRO A 626 -17.72 -0.03 29.07
C PRO A 626 -16.72 0.04 30.25
N GLN A 627 -16.45 -1.07 30.94
CA GLN A 627 -15.44 -1.11 32.00
C GLN A 627 -14.03 -0.92 31.44
N ILE A 628 -13.73 -1.50 30.27
CA ILE A 628 -12.43 -1.35 29.60
C ILE A 628 -12.21 0.11 29.18
N LEU A 629 -13.23 0.76 28.62
CA LEU A 629 -13.16 2.17 28.23
C LEU A 629 -12.95 3.09 29.44
N GLN A 630 -13.55 2.77 30.60
CA GLN A 630 -13.29 3.48 31.85
C GLN A 630 -11.85 3.29 32.34
N GLN A 631 -11.31 2.07 32.28
CA GLN A 631 -9.91 1.78 32.65
C GLN A 631 -8.91 2.49 31.72
N ALA A 632 -9.22 2.58 30.44
CA ALA A 632 -8.41 3.28 29.44
C ALA A 632 -8.53 4.81 29.51
N ALA A 633 -9.34 5.36 30.43
CA ALA A 633 -9.66 6.79 30.52
C ALA A 633 -10.15 7.38 29.18
N CYS A 634 -10.94 6.61 28.43
CA CYS A 634 -11.46 7.02 27.13
C CYS A 634 -12.57 8.08 27.29
N ASP A 635 -12.49 9.17 26.53
CA ASP A 635 -13.46 10.29 26.57
C ASP A 635 -14.78 9.99 25.80
N LEU A 636 -14.95 8.77 25.29
CA LEU A 636 -16.13 8.37 24.53
C LEU A 636 -17.30 8.03 25.46
N LYS A 637 -18.42 8.74 25.28
CA LYS A 637 -19.67 8.46 26.01
C LYS A 637 -20.39 7.25 25.43
N VAL A 638 -20.44 6.15 26.18
CA VAL A 638 -21.23 4.96 25.84
C VAL A 638 -22.69 5.18 26.23
N LEU A 639 -23.59 4.97 25.27
CA LEU A 639 -25.04 5.12 25.44
C LEU A 639 -25.72 3.81 25.81
N ALA A 640 -25.31 2.73 25.15
CA ALA A 640 -25.83 1.39 25.39
C ALA A 640 -24.79 0.35 25.00
N TRP A 641 -24.84 -0.78 25.71
CA TRP A 641 -24.01 -1.94 25.40
C TRP A 641 -24.83 -3.22 25.50
N ARG A 642 -24.69 -4.07 24.48
CA ARG A 642 -25.15 -5.45 24.42
C ARG A 642 -23.99 -6.30 23.87
N PRO A 643 -23.94 -7.62 24.12
CA PRO A 643 -22.92 -8.48 23.53
C PRO A 643 -22.84 -8.27 22.01
N GLY A 644 -21.67 -7.87 21.50
CA GLY A 644 -21.44 -7.57 20.08
C GLY A 644 -21.89 -6.19 19.59
N ILE A 645 -22.65 -5.40 20.37
CA ILE A 645 -23.24 -4.13 19.94
C ILE A 645 -22.87 -3.01 20.92
N LEU A 646 -22.24 -1.97 20.40
CA LEU A 646 -21.89 -0.78 21.17
C LEU A 646 -22.51 0.47 20.55
N ALA A 647 -23.22 1.25 21.36
CA ALA A 647 -23.77 2.54 20.95
C ALA A 647 -23.04 3.68 21.66
N ILE A 648 -22.61 4.67 20.91
CA ILE A 648 -21.73 5.77 21.38
C ILE A 648 -22.33 7.10 20.96
N ALA A 649 -22.17 8.13 21.80
CA ALA A 649 -22.46 9.50 21.41
C ALA A 649 -21.34 10.06 20.52
N LYS A 650 -21.65 10.34 19.26
CA LYS A 650 -20.73 11.03 18.35
C LYS A 650 -20.79 12.54 18.56
N ALA A 651 -19.63 13.13 18.81
CA ALA A 651 -19.43 14.57 18.83
C ALA A 651 -19.39 15.17 17.39
N PRO A 652 -19.78 16.44 17.20
CA PRO A 652 -19.87 17.08 15.88
C PRO A 652 -18.49 17.46 15.27
N ASP A 653 -17.42 17.42 16.06
CA ASP A 653 -16.05 17.78 15.67
C ASP A 653 -15.19 16.57 15.23
N ARG A 654 -15.73 15.36 15.35
CA ARG A 654 -15.03 14.10 15.02
C ARG A 654 -15.74 13.36 13.90
N SER A 655 -14.97 12.72 13.01
CA SER A 655 -15.53 11.81 12.01
C SER A 655 -15.89 10.45 12.64
N SER A 656 -16.75 9.68 11.97
CA SER A 656 -17.12 8.34 12.45
C SER A 656 -15.89 7.41 12.45
N GLU A 657 -15.01 7.57 11.47
CA GLU A 657 -13.75 6.82 11.33
C GLU A 657 -12.79 7.12 12.49
N ARG A 658 -12.67 8.39 12.89
CA ARG A 658 -11.79 8.78 13.99
C ARG A 658 -12.28 8.29 15.36
N ILE A 659 -13.59 8.23 15.56
CA ILE A 659 -14.17 7.61 16.77
C ILE A 659 -13.84 6.11 16.81
N LEU A 660 -13.93 5.42 15.68
CA LEU A 660 -13.58 4.00 15.60
C LEU A 660 -12.09 3.78 15.87
N GLU A 661 -11.20 4.59 15.29
CA GLU A 661 -9.76 4.54 15.55
C GLU A 661 -9.46 4.75 17.04
N GLN A 662 -9.99 5.82 17.63
CA GLN A 662 -9.81 6.12 19.04
C GLN A 662 -10.30 4.97 19.93
N LEU A 663 -11.44 4.38 19.60
CA LEU A 663 -11.99 3.27 20.35
C LEU A 663 -11.13 2.01 20.24
N ARG A 664 -10.57 1.71 19.06
CA ARG A 664 -9.58 0.64 18.89
C ARG A 664 -8.33 0.91 19.72
N ASP A 665 -7.78 2.12 19.66
CA ASP A 665 -6.57 2.50 20.39
C ASP A 665 -6.76 2.36 21.92
N CYS A 666 -7.90 2.82 22.44
CA CYS A 666 -8.21 2.72 23.86
C CYS A 666 -8.34 1.27 24.32
N VAL A 667 -9.08 0.44 23.58
CA VAL A 667 -9.24 -0.99 23.93
C VAL A 667 -7.91 -1.73 23.74
N GLN A 668 -7.15 -1.44 22.68
CA GLN A 668 -5.85 -2.06 22.41
C GLN A 668 -4.82 -1.79 23.51
N SER A 669 -4.91 -0.65 24.19
CA SER A 669 -4.04 -0.31 25.32
C SER A 669 -4.26 -1.20 26.55
N VAL A 670 -5.45 -1.80 26.68
CA VAL A 670 -5.83 -2.67 27.81
C VAL A 670 -5.80 -4.14 27.39
N ASP A 671 -6.41 -4.49 26.26
CA ASP A 671 -6.42 -5.83 25.68
C ASP A 671 -6.38 -5.79 24.13
N PRO A 672 -5.23 -6.11 23.52
CA PRO A 672 -5.07 -6.05 22.06
C PRO A 672 -5.95 -7.06 21.31
N ASN A 673 -6.37 -8.17 21.94
CA ASN A 673 -7.21 -9.17 21.28
C ASN A 673 -8.68 -8.72 21.15
N LEU A 674 -9.08 -7.68 21.88
CA LEU A 674 -10.45 -7.17 21.92
C LEU A 674 -10.65 -5.89 21.11
N ALA A 675 -9.58 -5.35 20.52
CA ALA A 675 -9.58 -4.08 19.79
C ALA A 675 -10.19 -4.18 18.37
N HIS A 676 -10.98 -5.21 18.10
CA HIS A 676 -11.64 -5.40 16.80
C HIS A 676 -13.03 -4.75 16.81
N PHE A 677 -13.18 -3.69 16.02
CA PHE A 677 -14.45 -2.97 15.89
C PHE A 677 -14.74 -2.64 14.43
N THR A 678 -15.98 -2.91 14.02
CA THR A 678 -16.45 -2.75 12.64
C THR A 678 -17.51 -1.66 12.56
N SER A 679 -17.33 -0.75 11.61
CA SER A 679 -18.33 0.26 11.27
C SER A 679 -19.53 -0.41 10.58
N VAL A 680 -20.72 -0.21 11.11
CA VAL A 680 -21.98 -0.67 10.51
C VAL A 680 -22.92 0.48 10.15
N SER A 681 -22.63 1.67 10.68
CA SER A 681 -23.37 2.90 10.46
C SER A 681 -22.39 4.07 10.43
N ARG A 682 -22.79 5.16 9.78
CA ARG A 682 -22.02 6.40 9.76
C ARG A 682 -22.92 7.60 9.94
N LEU A 683 -22.37 8.61 10.58
CA LEU A 683 -22.93 9.96 10.61
C LEU A 683 -21.97 10.89 9.87
N ASP A 684 -22.53 11.91 9.20
CA ASP A 684 -21.73 12.95 8.57
C ASP A 684 -20.82 13.63 9.60
N PHE A 685 -19.68 14.17 9.16
CA PHE A 685 -18.69 14.81 10.04
C PHE A 685 -19.33 15.81 11.04
N PRO A 686 -20.14 16.81 10.61
CA PRO A 686 -20.72 17.79 11.54
C PRO A 686 -21.94 17.27 12.32
N THR A 687 -22.46 16.07 12.00
CA THR A 687 -23.67 15.53 12.63
C THR A 687 -23.35 14.85 13.96
N SER A 688 -24.06 15.24 15.01
CA SER A 688 -23.93 14.68 16.36
C SER A 688 -24.96 13.58 16.65
N GLY A 689 -24.77 12.75 17.68
CA GLY A 689 -25.79 11.84 18.20
C GLY A 689 -25.41 10.36 18.18
N VAL A 690 -26.41 9.47 18.18
CA VAL A 690 -26.23 8.03 18.31
C VAL A 690 -25.42 7.45 17.13
N LEU A 691 -24.33 6.75 17.43
CA LEU A 691 -23.54 5.96 16.48
C LEU A 691 -23.50 4.50 16.94
N ILE A 692 -23.91 3.57 16.07
CA ILE A 692 -23.89 2.12 16.36
C ILE A 692 -22.63 1.50 15.74
N VAL A 693 -21.90 0.74 16.55
CA VAL A 693 -20.65 0.04 16.21
C VAL A 693 -20.80 -1.45 16.55
N ALA A 694 -20.31 -2.31 15.66
CA ALA A 694 -20.20 -3.74 15.94
C ALA A 694 -18.87 -4.03 16.65
N HIS A 695 -18.93 -4.78 17.75
CA HIS A 695 -17.76 -5.34 18.40
C HIS A 695 -17.39 -6.68 17.74
N GLY A 696 -16.22 -6.72 17.12
CA GLY A 696 -15.74 -7.81 16.26
C GLY A 696 -15.20 -7.33 14.92
N GLY A 697 -14.51 -8.22 14.22
CA GLY A 697 -14.01 -7.97 12.85
C GLY A 697 -15.13 -7.90 11.80
N PRO A 698 -14.81 -7.57 10.54
CA PRO A 698 -15.78 -7.33 9.47
C PRO A 698 -16.74 -8.49 9.21
N ASN A 699 -16.29 -9.72 9.46
CA ASN A 699 -17.06 -10.95 9.26
C ASN A 699 -17.62 -11.54 10.56
N SER A 700 -17.56 -10.79 11.67
CA SER A 700 -18.14 -11.23 12.95
C SER A 700 -19.67 -11.34 12.87
N VAL A 701 -20.25 -12.16 13.75
CA VAL A 701 -21.71 -12.31 13.90
C VAL A 701 -22.39 -10.95 14.07
N ALA A 702 -21.81 -10.10 14.92
CA ALA A 702 -22.33 -8.76 15.20
C ALA A 702 -22.28 -7.85 13.97
N ALA A 703 -21.14 -7.80 13.27
CA ALA A 703 -20.99 -6.99 12.07
C ALA A 703 -21.98 -7.40 10.99
N ASN A 704 -22.07 -8.69 10.68
CA ASN A 704 -22.98 -9.24 9.68
C ASN A 704 -24.45 -8.95 10.02
N PHE A 705 -24.86 -9.19 11.27
CA PHE A 705 -26.24 -8.98 11.69
C PHE A 705 -26.65 -7.51 11.69
N LEU A 706 -25.79 -6.62 12.19
CA LEU A 706 -26.05 -5.18 12.18
C LEU A 706 -26.08 -4.63 10.75
N GLN A 707 -25.12 -4.98 9.89
CA GLN A 707 -25.13 -4.60 8.48
C GLN A 707 -26.40 -5.06 7.78
N ALA A 708 -26.84 -6.30 8.06
CA ALA A 708 -28.09 -6.82 7.51
C ALA A 708 -29.30 -5.99 7.94
N GLN A 709 -29.41 -5.62 9.21
CA GLN A 709 -30.49 -4.76 9.70
C GLN A 709 -30.49 -3.36 9.06
N PHE A 710 -29.32 -2.73 8.94
CA PHE A 710 -29.19 -1.41 8.32
C PHE A 710 -29.55 -1.44 6.83
N ALA A 711 -28.99 -2.37 6.06
CA ALA A 711 -29.23 -2.47 4.63
C ALA A 711 -30.66 -2.97 4.30
N SER A 712 -31.28 -3.78 5.17
CA SER A 712 -32.70 -4.11 5.11
C SER A 712 -33.62 -3.03 5.69
N ARG A 713 -33.15 -1.81 6.03
CA ARG A 713 -34.00 -0.72 6.56
C ARG A 713 -34.82 -1.10 7.81
N LEU A 714 -34.38 -2.08 8.58
CA LEU A 714 -35.03 -2.46 9.84
C LEU A 714 -34.68 -1.50 10.97
N VAL A 715 -33.53 -0.84 10.86
CA VAL A 715 -33.11 0.19 11.81
C VAL A 715 -33.92 1.46 11.58
N LYS A 716 -34.71 1.86 12.58
CA LYS A 716 -35.43 3.14 12.54
C LYS A 716 -34.54 4.22 13.17
N LYS A 717 -34.42 5.34 12.47
CA LYS A 717 -33.59 6.47 12.88
C LYS A 717 -34.47 7.71 13.01
N GLN A 718 -34.31 8.44 14.10
CA GLN A 718 -34.96 9.73 14.33
C GLN A 718 -33.90 10.79 14.59
N TYR A 719 -34.00 11.88 13.84
CA TYR A 719 -33.14 13.04 13.92
C TYR A 719 -33.93 14.24 14.42
N LEU A 720 -33.25 15.13 15.12
CA LEU A 720 -33.74 16.44 15.48
C LEU A 720 -32.95 17.47 14.67
N CYS A 721 -33.65 18.38 13.99
CA CYS A 721 -33.01 19.43 13.22
C CYS A 721 -33.76 20.75 13.29
N LEU A 722 -33.06 21.84 12.97
CA LEU A 722 -33.63 23.17 12.80
C LEU A 722 -33.55 23.55 11.31
N VAL A 723 -34.68 23.90 10.74
CA VAL A 723 -34.89 24.12 9.30
C VAL A 723 -35.29 25.57 9.07
N GLN A 724 -34.76 26.21 8.02
CA GLN A 724 -35.08 27.60 7.69
C GLN A 724 -36.28 27.74 6.74
N GLY A 725 -36.91 28.91 6.81
CA GLY A 725 -37.99 29.35 5.94
C GLY A 725 -39.37 29.19 6.59
N GLU A 726 -40.38 29.67 5.87
CA GLU A 726 -41.80 29.61 6.23
C GLU A 726 -42.27 28.24 6.74
N SER A 727 -43.41 28.25 7.43
CA SER A 727 -44.00 27.06 8.00
C SER A 727 -44.28 25.97 6.95
N LEU A 728 -43.96 24.71 7.27
CA LEU A 728 -44.48 23.51 6.57
C LEU A 728 -45.80 23.01 7.21
N GLY A 729 -46.37 23.78 8.13
CA GLY A 729 -47.60 23.47 8.86
C GLY A 729 -47.47 23.75 10.37
N PRO A 730 -48.59 23.77 11.11
CA PRO A 730 -48.57 23.92 12.57
C PRO A 730 -47.75 22.82 13.26
N ALA A 731 -47.41 23.05 14.53
CA ALA A 731 -46.82 22.01 15.37
C ALA A 731 -47.70 20.73 15.36
N GLY A 732 -47.08 19.58 15.12
CA GLY A 732 -47.73 18.29 14.88
C GLY A 732 -47.95 17.95 13.41
N SER A 733 -47.77 18.89 12.47
CA SER A 733 -47.85 18.60 11.03
C SER A 733 -46.78 17.60 10.60
N ARG A 734 -47.18 16.67 9.73
CA ARG A 734 -46.31 15.61 9.18
C ARG A 734 -46.26 15.69 7.67
N GLY A 735 -45.11 15.34 7.10
CA GLY A 735 -44.94 15.30 5.65
C GLY A 735 -43.83 14.36 5.21
N GLU A 736 -43.71 14.20 3.89
CA GLU A 736 -42.71 13.35 3.24
C GLU A 736 -42.01 14.10 2.12
N ILE A 737 -40.71 13.80 1.92
CA ILE A 737 -39.89 14.28 0.80
C ILE A 737 -39.30 13.05 0.12
N SER A 738 -39.63 12.83 -1.16
CA SER A 738 -39.29 11.62 -1.90
C SER A 738 -38.37 11.86 -3.11
N GLN A 739 -37.78 13.05 -3.24
CA GLN A 739 -36.95 13.40 -4.39
C GLN A 739 -35.70 12.50 -4.46
N PRO A 740 -35.40 11.82 -5.59
CA PRO A 740 -34.22 10.98 -5.71
C PRO A 740 -32.92 11.80 -5.65
N LEU A 741 -31.84 11.17 -5.16
CA LEU A 741 -30.58 11.84 -4.81
C LEU A 741 -29.39 11.26 -5.57
N LEU A 742 -28.65 12.10 -6.28
CA LEU A 742 -27.45 11.74 -7.03
C LEU A 742 -26.20 12.33 -6.35
N ILE A 743 -25.16 11.51 -6.20
CA ILE A 743 -23.86 11.97 -5.68
C ILE A 743 -23.12 12.69 -6.82
N THR A 744 -22.75 13.94 -6.58
CA THR A 744 -21.95 14.77 -7.48
C THR A 744 -20.59 15.05 -6.83
N SER A 745 -19.50 14.80 -7.54
CA SER A 745 -18.16 15.15 -7.08
C SER A 745 -17.89 16.63 -7.39
N VAL A 746 -17.62 17.44 -6.37
CA VAL A 746 -17.20 18.83 -6.55
C VAL A 746 -15.74 18.95 -6.11
N THR A 747 -14.88 19.46 -6.98
CA THR A 747 -13.52 19.84 -6.63
C THR A 747 -13.56 21.10 -5.76
N SER A 748 -13.27 20.96 -4.47
CA SER A 748 -13.10 22.07 -3.54
C SER A 748 -11.61 22.43 -3.40
N ARG A 749 -11.30 23.62 -2.87
CA ARG A 749 -9.92 24.06 -2.57
C ARG A 749 -9.18 23.10 -1.61
N ASN A 750 -9.90 22.25 -0.88
CA ASN A 750 -9.36 21.24 0.03
C ASN A 750 -9.44 19.80 -0.54
N GLY A 751 -9.62 19.65 -1.85
CA GLY A 751 -9.76 18.36 -2.54
C GLY A 751 -11.20 18.03 -2.94
N PRO A 752 -11.42 16.83 -3.52
CA PRO A 752 -12.75 16.40 -3.95
C PRO A 752 -13.67 16.22 -2.74
N SER A 753 -14.78 16.97 -2.70
CA SER A 753 -15.85 16.83 -1.72
C SER A 753 -17.10 16.35 -2.43
N ALA A 754 -17.71 15.27 -1.94
CA ALA A 754 -18.96 14.77 -2.48
C ALA A 754 -20.13 15.64 -1.99
N ARG A 755 -20.84 16.25 -2.94
CA ARG A 755 -22.15 16.88 -2.75
C ARG A 755 -23.22 15.90 -3.25
N VAL A 756 -24.44 16.06 -2.77
CA VAL A 756 -25.57 15.25 -3.21
C VAL A 756 -26.66 16.18 -3.67
N GLU A 757 -27.18 15.98 -4.87
CA GLU A 757 -28.17 16.84 -5.48
C GLU A 757 -29.44 16.07 -5.85
N PRO A 758 -30.61 16.72 -5.79
CA PRO A 758 -31.86 16.14 -6.22
C PRO A 758 -31.84 15.96 -7.74
N ASN A 759 -31.96 14.72 -8.21
CA ASN A 759 -31.87 14.40 -9.62
C ASN A 759 -32.65 13.12 -9.91
N ASN A 760 -33.45 13.10 -10.98
CA ASN A 760 -34.26 11.94 -11.36
C ASN A 760 -33.41 10.72 -11.76
N LEU A 761 -32.14 10.92 -12.13
CA LEU A 761 -31.15 9.85 -12.36
C LEU A 761 -30.49 9.36 -11.05
N GLY A 762 -30.83 9.98 -9.91
CA GLY A 762 -30.33 9.65 -8.59
C GLY A 762 -30.99 8.41 -7.98
N GLN A 763 -30.49 8.00 -6.82
CA GLN A 763 -31.05 6.89 -6.06
C GLN A 763 -32.29 7.32 -5.26
N ASP A 764 -33.31 6.46 -5.22
CA ASP A 764 -34.52 6.70 -4.42
C ASP A 764 -34.18 7.05 -2.97
N ALA A 765 -34.79 8.13 -2.51
CA ALA A 765 -34.63 8.68 -1.18
C ALA A 765 -35.99 9.11 -0.60
N LEU A 766 -36.32 8.66 0.60
CA LEU A 766 -37.55 9.03 1.32
C LEU A 766 -37.21 9.53 2.72
N THR A 767 -37.62 10.76 3.01
CA THR A 767 -37.49 11.41 4.32
C THR A 767 -38.88 11.76 4.83
N ARG A 768 -39.22 11.30 6.02
CA ARG A 768 -40.44 11.70 6.74
C ARG A 768 -40.08 12.76 7.77
N TYR A 769 -40.98 13.71 8.01
CA TYR A 769 -40.77 14.72 9.04
C TYR A 769 -42.04 15.02 9.83
N GLU A 770 -41.86 15.56 11.03
CA GLU A 770 -42.89 16.08 11.92
C GLU A 770 -42.41 17.44 12.45
N VAL A 771 -43.23 18.48 12.27
CA VAL A 771 -42.97 19.82 12.79
C VAL A 771 -43.22 19.79 14.28
N LEU A 772 -42.19 20.06 15.10
CA LEU A 772 -42.32 20.09 16.55
C LEU A 772 -42.68 21.49 17.02
N GLU A 773 -41.93 22.49 16.57
CA GLU A 773 -42.15 23.89 16.92
C GLU A 773 -41.77 24.80 15.73
N HIS A 774 -42.46 25.93 15.61
CA HIS A 774 -42.16 26.97 14.61
C HIS A 774 -41.88 28.30 15.31
N PHE A 775 -40.79 28.94 14.91
CA PHE A 775 -40.29 30.20 15.46
C PHE A 775 -40.25 31.24 14.36
N VAL A 776 -41.02 32.31 14.52
CA VAL A 776 -41.07 33.43 13.58
C VAL A 776 -40.77 34.72 14.35
N ASN A 777 -39.80 35.48 13.87
CA ASN A 777 -39.50 36.84 14.32
C ASN A 777 -39.04 37.69 13.12
N ASP A 778 -38.86 39.01 13.30
CA ASP A 778 -38.49 39.95 12.23
C ASP A 778 -37.18 39.59 11.49
N GLN A 779 -36.34 38.73 12.07
CA GLN A 779 -35.02 38.37 11.52
C GLN A 779 -34.89 36.88 11.13
N GLN A 780 -35.83 36.03 11.56
CA GLN A 780 -35.68 34.57 11.55
C GLN A 780 -37.03 33.88 11.40
N ASP A 781 -37.07 32.95 10.47
CA ASP A 781 -38.18 32.03 10.25
C ASP A 781 -37.61 30.61 10.22
N VAL A 782 -37.81 29.87 11.32
CA VAL A 782 -37.18 28.56 11.53
C VAL A 782 -38.12 27.56 12.20
N MET A 783 -38.02 26.30 11.81
CA MET A 783 -38.82 25.19 12.34
C MET A 783 -37.94 24.13 12.99
N TYR A 784 -38.26 23.79 14.22
CA TYR A 784 -37.69 22.64 14.90
C TYR A 784 -38.48 21.40 14.52
N MET A 785 -37.78 20.37 14.02
CA MET A 785 -38.40 19.21 13.41
C MET A 785 -37.80 17.90 13.89
N ARG A 786 -38.65 16.88 13.95
CA ARG A 786 -38.26 15.48 14.00
C ARG A 786 -38.23 14.93 12.59
N VAL A 787 -37.16 14.24 12.21
CA VAL A 787 -36.93 13.75 10.85
C VAL A 787 -36.49 12.30 10.85
N MET A 788 -37.09 11.49 9.98
CA MET A 788 -36.83 10.06 9.84
C MET A 788 -36.39 9.73 8.40
N PRO A 789 -35.08 9.55 8.14
CA PRO A 789 -34.58 9.16 6.83
C PRO A 789 -34.76 7.65 6.61
N VAL A 790 -35.82 7.27 5.88
CA VAL A 790 -36.22 5.87 5.65
C VAL A 790 -35.19 5.12 4.79
N THR A 791 -34.62 5.80 3.80
CA THR A 791 -33.68 5.21 2.81
C THR A 791 -32.21 5.31 3.21
N GLY A 792 -31.83 6.29 4.03
CA GLY A 792 -30.47 6.44 4.58
C GLY A 792 -29.36 6.78 3.57
N ARG A 793 -29.62 7.64 2.57
CA ARG A 793 -28.62 8.10 1.60
C ARG A 793 -27.66 9.14 2.19
N MET A 794 -26.51 9.34 1.54
CA MET A 794 -25.53 10.36 1.93
C MET A 794 -26.17 11.75 1.92
N HIS A 795 -25.95 12.53 2.99
CA HIS A 795 -26.50 13.88 3.16
C HIS A 795 -28.04 14.00 2.99
N GLN A 796 -28.79 12.89 3.08
CA GLN A 796 -30.18 12.84 2.62
C GLN A 796 -31.07 13.95 3.21
N ILE A 797 -31.06 14.12 4.54
CA ILE A 797 -31.87 15.14 5.22
C ILE A 797 -31.48 16.54 4.71
N ARG A 798 -30.18 16.82 4.64
CA ARG A 798 -29.61 18.11 4.24
C ARG A 798 -30.01 18.47 2.81
N ALA A 799 -29.84 17.53 1.89
CA ALA A 799 -30.16 17.71 0.47
C ALA A 799 -31.67 17.84 0.22
N HIS A 800 -32.50 17.03 0.88
CA HIS A 800 -33.96 17.08 0.73
C HIS A 800 -34.56 18.41 1.19
N PHE A 801 -34.14 18.89 2.36
CA PHE A 801 -34.65 20.16 2.89
C PHE A 801 -34.16 21.36 2.06
N ALA A 802 -32.91 21.34 1.59
CA ALA A 802 -32.42 22.36 0.65
C ALA A 802 -33.17 22.34 -0.70
N CYS A 803 -33.53 21.17 -1.21
CA CYS A 803 -34.29 21.01 -2.46
C CYS A 803 -35.65 21.71 -2.43
N ILE A 804 -36.32 21.71 -1.28
CA ILE A 804 -37.63 22.34 -1.11
C ILE A 804 -37.51 23.82 -0.67
N GLY A 805 -36.32 24.41 -0.83
CA GLY A 805 -36.05 25.80 -0.47
C GLY A 805 -35.97 26.07 1.03
N ARG A 806 -35.84 25.02 1.85
CA ARG A 806 -35.84 25.09 3.31
C ARG A 806 -34.58 24.46 3.91
N PRO A 807 -33.38 25.00 3.70
CA PRO A 807 -32.14 24.37 4.15
C PRO A 807 -32.02 24.30 5.68
N LEU A 808 -31.18 23.40 6.17
CA LEU A 808 -30.89 23.29 7.61
C LEU A 808 -30.09 24.49 8.11
N VAL A 809 -30.35 24.87 9.36
CA VAL A 809 -29.59 25.93 10.06
C VAL A 809 -28.16 25.45 10.33
N GLY A 810 -27.17 26.28 10.00
CA GLY A 810 -25.75 25.99 10.20
C GLY A 810 -25.12 25.07 9.13
N ASP A 811 -25.84 24.76 8.04
CA ASP A 811 -25.34 23.90 6.97
C ASP A 811 -24.44 24.66 5.98
N ARG A 812 -23.12 24.53 6.10
CA ARG A 812 -22.16 25.22 5.22
C ARG A 812 -22.12 24.69 3.78
N THR A 813 -22.71 23.53 3.50
CA THR A 813 -22.67 22.91 2.16
C THR A 813 -23.92 23.21 1.37
N TYR A 814 -25.08 23.20 2.02
CA TYR A 814 -26.38 23.37 1.37
C TYR A 814 -27.04 24.72 1.65
N ASN A 815 -26.42 25.57 2.49
CA ASN A 815 -26.95 26.86 2.90
C ASN A 815 -25.88 27.95 2.79
N GLU A 816 -25.53 28.32 1.56
CA GLU A 816 -24.46 29.30 1.27
C GLU A 816 -24.86 30.76 1.57
N PHE A 817 -26.17 31.05 1.72
CA PHE A 817 -26.71 32.41 1.71
C PHE A 817 -27.29 32.91 3.06
N SER A 818 -27.39 32.08 4.11
CA SER A 818 -27.95 32.52 5.40
C SER A 818 -26.87 32.68 6.48
N GLN A 819 -26.63 33.92 6.91
CA GLN A 819 -25.65 34.27 7.96
C GLN A 819 -26.28 34.65 9.31
N ASN A 820 -27.60 34.58 9.45
CA ASN A 820 -28.29 35.16 10.62
C ASN A 820 -28.10 34.34 11.92
N LEU A 821 -27.71 33.07 11.84
CA LEU A 821 -27.42 32.20 12.99
C LEU A 821 -26.04 31.57 12.86
N LYS A 822 -25.06 32.10 13.59
CA LYS A 822 -23.71 31.53 13.70
C LYS A 822 -23.73 30.30 14.60
N THR A 823 -24.16 29.15 14.07
CA THR A 823 -24.12 27.85 14.75
C THR A 823 -23.46 26.80 13.86
N ARG A 824 -23.00 25.70 14.49
CA ARG A 824 -22.74 24.45 13.75
C ARG A 824 -24.03 23.90 13.16
N LEU A 825 -23.91 22.88 12.31
CA LEU A 825 -25.05 22.17 11.73
C LEU A 825 -26.01 21.70 12.85
N PHE A 826 -27.24 22.21 12.80
CA PHE A 826 -28.31 21.78 13.71
C PHE A 826 -28.92 20.49 13.17
N LEU A 827 -28.17 19.39 13.31
CA LEU A 827 -28.60 18.05 12.98
C LEU A 827 -28.06 17.08 14.03
N HIS A 828 -28.98 16.37 14.68
CA HIS A 828 -28.66 15.45 15.77
C HIS A 828 -29.41 14.13 15.61
N CYS A 829 -28.69 13.01 15.59
CA CYS A 829 -29.29 11.68 15.63
C CYS A 829 -29.73 11.36 17.06
N HIS A 830 -30.98 11.67 17.36
CA HIS A 830 -31.54 11.59 18.70
C HIS A 830 -31.85 10.15 19.12
N ARG A 831 -32.38 9.32 18.21
CA ARG A 831 -32.88 7.99 18.56
C ARG A 831 -32.66 6.97 17.45
N MET A 832 -32.21 5.77 17.83
CA MET A 832 -32.14 4.61 16.96
C MET A 832 -32.84 3.40 17.59
N GLU A 833 -33.63 2.68 16.79
CA GLU A 833 -34.28 1.42 17.17
C GLU A 833 -33.77 0.29 16.28
N LEU A 834 -33.24 -0.79 16.87
CA LEU A 834 -32.75 -2.00 16.19
C LEU A 834 -33.02 -3.25 17.04
N HIS A 835 -32.64 -4.43 16.54
CA HIS A 835 -32.65 -5.67 17.32
C HIS A 835 -31.24 -6.08 17.73
N ASP A 836 -31.10 -6.66 18.92
CA ASP A 836 -29.84 -7.24 19.36
C ASP A 836 -29.63 -8.68 18.85
N LEU A 837 -28.49 -9.29 19.22
CA LEU A 837 -28.15 -10.66 18.83
C LEU A 837 -29.07 -11.72 19.44
N ASP A 838 -29.91 -11.37 20.41
CA ASP A 838 -30.92 -12.25 20.98
C ASP A 838 -32.33 -11.93 20.44
N LEU A 839 -32.39 -11.12 19.38
CA LEU A 839 -33.61 -10.68 18.68
C LEU A 839 -34.53 -9.82 19.56
N GLN A 840 -34.02 -9.24 20.63
CA GLN A 840 -34.75 -8.29 21.46
C GLN A 840 -34.62 -6.88 20.89
N GLY A 841 -35.67 -6.07 21.06
CA GLY A 841 -35.64 -4.66 20.66
C GLY A 841 -34.66 -3.87 21.52
N LEU A 842 -33.74 -3.15 20.87
CA LEU A 842 -32.80 -2.22 21.47
C LEU A 842 -33.12 -0.81 20.97
N VAL A 843 -33.53 0.05 21.90
CA VAL A 843 -33.75 1.48 21.68
C VAL A 843 -32.59 2.24 22.33
N VAL A 844 -31.94 3.09 21.55
CA VAL A 844 -30.85 3.95 22.03
C VAL A 844 -31.23 5.40 21.77
N GLU A 845 -31.10 6.22 22.80
CA GLU A 845 -31.41 7.65 22.76
C GLU A 845 -30.22 8.46 23.25
N GLU A 846 -29.96 9.59 22.59
CA GLU A 846 -29.07 10.63 23.07
C GLU A 846 -29.87 11.94 23.08
N PRO A 847 -29.97 12.64 24.23
CA PRO A 847 -30.65 13.92 24.27
C PRO A 847 -29.93 14.96 23.42
N LEU A 848 -30.68 15.99 23.01
CA LEU A 848 -30.11 17.10 22.25
C LEU A 848 -28.93 17.70 23.04
N PRO A 849 -27.74 17.90 22.44
CA PRO A 849 -26.59 18.49 23.12
C PRO A 849 -26.89 19.91 23.61
N GLN A 850 -26.27 20.32 24.72
CA GLN A 850 -26.55 21.60 25.39
C GLN A 850 -26.43 22.79 24.43
N ASP A 851 -25.39 22.81 23.59
CA ASP A 851 -25.17 23.88 22.63
C ASP A 851 -26.32 24.09 21.62
N LEU A 852 -27.04 23.02 21.27
CA LEU A 852 -28.24 23.10 20.42
C LEU A 852 -29.51 23.37 21.24
N GLN A 853 -29.57 22.94 22.50
CA GLN A 853 -30.67 23.27 23.41
C GLN A 853 -30.71 24.79 23.68
N ASP A 854 -29.55 25.39 23.97
CA ASP A 854 -29.42 26.83 24.24
C ASP A 854 -29.95 27.67 23.08
N ILE A 855 -29.74 27.22 21.83
CA ILE A 855 -30.28 27.88 20.63
C ILE A 855 -31.81 27.83 20.64
N LEU A 856 -32.43 26.69 20.96
CA LEU A 856 -33.89 26.57 21.04
C LEU A 856 -34.46 27.43 22.16
N GLU A 857 -33.79 27.51 23.30
CA GLU A 857 -34.20 28.35 24.43
C GLU A 857 -34.16 29.83 24.04
N GLN A 858 -33.09 30.31 23.42
CA GLN A 858 -33.00 31.67 22.88
C GLN A 858 -34.13 31.99 21.89
N MET A 859 -34.53 31.02 21.05
CA MET A 859 -35.65 31.20 20.13
C MET A 859 -37.00 31.27 20.86
N ARG A 860 -37.20 30.44 21.88
CA ARG A 860 -38.42 30.44 22.71
C ARG A 860 -38.56 31.73 23.51
N GLU A 861 -37.46 32.25 24.06
CA GLU A 861 -37.46 33.55 24.74
C GLU A 861 -37.85 34.68 23.80
N LYS A 862 -37.21 34.78 22.61
CA LYS A 862 -37.56 35.81 21.61
C LYS A 862 -39.02 35.71 21.16
N LYS A 863 -39.56 34.50 21.05
CA LYS A 863 -40.98 34.25 20.73
C LYS A 863 -41.93 34.77 21.83
N ARG A 864 -41.55 34.66 23.11
CA ARG A 864 -42.37 35.15 24.25
C ARG A 864 -42.54 36.68 24.26
N TRP A 865 -41.58 37.43 23.75
CA TRP A 865 -41.61 38.91 23.74
C TRP A 865 -42.31 39.51 22.51
N LEU A 866 -42.69 38.70 21.51
CA LEU A 866 -43.47 39.12 20.36
C LEU A 866 -44.97 39.16 20.71
N LEU A 867 -45.38 40.20 21.43
CA LEU A 867 -46.80 40.54 21.54
C LEU A 867 -47.36 40.82 20.13
N PRO A 868 -48.58 40.34 19.78
CA PRO A 868 -49.17 40.61 18.47
C PRO A 868 -49.21 42.13 18.24
N ARG A 869 -48.87 42.62 17.03
CA ARG A 869 -49.04 44.04 16.67
C ARG A 869 -50.47 44.55 16.97
N GLN A 870 -51.48 43.68 16.92
CA GLN A 870 -52.85 43.97 17.36
C GLN A 870 -52.97 44.33 18.84
N PHE A 871 -52.14 43.77 19.72
CA PHE A 871 -52.13 44.09 21.15
C PHE A 871 -51.52 45.48 21.40
N LEU A 872 -50.44 45.84 20.70
CA LEU A 872 -49.88 47.20 20.73
C LEU A 872 -50.83 48.23 20.14
N VAL A 873 -51.50 47.93 19.01
CA VAL A 873 -52.52 48.81 18.43
C VAL A 873 -53.74 48.94 19.36
N ASN A 874 -54.19 47.86 20.00
CA ASN A 874 -55.30 47.92 20.96
C ASN A 874 -54.92 48.70 22.22
N VAL A 875 -53.70 48.55 22.74
CA VAL A 875 -53.20 49.32 23.89
C VAL A 875 -53.03 50.80 23.54
N VAL A 876 -52.53 51.14 22.34
CA VAL A 876 -52.42 52.53 21.86
C VAL A 876 -53.80 53.15 21.60
N CYS A 877 -54.76 52.40 21.04
CA CYS A 877 -56.16 52.83 20.88
C CYS A 877 -56.87 53.00 22.24
N LEU A 878 -56.66 52.11 23.20
CA LEU A 878 -57.17 52.23 24.57
C LEU A 878 -56.56 53.44 25.29
N LEU A 879 -55.25 53.69 25.12
CA LEU A 879 -54.59 54.88 25.65
C LEU A 879 -55.10 56.16 25.00
N HIS A 880 -55.34 56.19 23.68
CA HIS A 880 -55.95 57.35 22.99
C HIS A 880 -57.40 57.60 23.43
N CYS A 881 -58.19 56.56 23.67
CA CYS A 881 -59.55 56.69 24.20
C CYS A 881 -59.57 57.17 25.68
N CYS A 882 -58.57 56.79 26.49
CA CYS A 882 -58.51 57.15 27.91
C CYS A 882 -57.97 58.56 28.18
N ILE A 883 -57.26 59.19 27.23
CA ILE A 883 -56.77 60.58 27.37
C ILE A 883 -57.94 61.59 27.40
N GLY A 884 -59.13 61.22 26.94
CA GLY A 884 -60.33 62.07 26.98
C GLY A 884 -61.15 62.03 28.28
N SER A 885 -60.89 61.10 29.22
CA SER A 885 -61.83 60.82 30.33
C SER A 885 -61.25 60.84 31.75
N GLY A 886 -60.01 61.28 31.98
CA GLY A 886 -59.48 61.55 33.32
C GLY A 886 -59.21 60.34 34.22
N TYR A 887 -59.40 59.09 33.74
CA TYR A 887 -59.19 57.85 34.50
C TYR A 887 -57.92 57.07 34.10
N VAL A 888 -56.82 57.79 33.83
CA VAL A 888 -55.56 57.19 33.33
C VAL A 888 -54.88 56.28 34.37
N TYR A 889 -55.01 56.59 35.67
CA TYR A 889 -54.29 55.87 36.73
C TYR A 889 -54.93 54.51 37.10
N SER A 890 -56.23 54.34 36.92
CA SER A 890 -56.96 53.11 37.26
C SER A 890 -56.84 52.02 36.19
N CYS A 891 -56.82 52.39 34.91
CA CYS A 891 -56.68 51.41 33.81
C CYS A 891 -55.26 50.82 33.72
N ILE A 892 -54.22 51.62 33.97
CA ILE A 892 -52.82 51.14 33.96
C ILE A 892 -52.58 50.14 35.10
N ARG A 893 -53.21 50.36 36.27
CA ARG A 893 -53.07 49.47 37.44
C ARG A 893 -53.74 48.11 37.22
N ILE A 894 -54.87 48.05 36.52
CA ILE A 894 -55.57 46.80 36.19
C ILE A 894 -54.81 45.99 35.13
N CYS A 895 -54.22 46.64 34.12
CA CYS A 895 -53.40 45.94 33.12
C CYS A 895 -52.08 45.39 33.70
N LEU A 896 -51.44 46.11 34.64
CA LEU A 896 -50.23 45.62 35.31
C LEU A 896 -50.51 44.49 36.32
N LEU A 897 -51.67 44.50 36.98
CA LEU A 897 -52.06 43.44 37.92
C LEU A 897 -52.39 42.11 37.22
N ASN A 898 -52.86 42.14 35.97
CA ASN A 898 -53.12 40.92 35.19
C ASN A 898 -51.88 40.32 34.50
N GLN A 899 -50.71 40.96 34.59
CA GLN A 899 -49.44 40.43 34.05
C GLN A 899 -48.56 39.71 35.09
N ILE A 900 -49.00 39.61 36.36
CA ILE A 900 -48.26 38.94 37.44
C ILE A 900 -48.83 37.53 37.78
N CYS A 901 -49.89 37.07 37.10
CA CYS A 901 -50.43 35.71 37.26
C CYS A 901 -50.00 34.77 36.13
#